data_AF-A0A5J9WQU8-F1
#
_entry.id   AF-A0A5J9WQU8-F1
#
_cell.length_a   1.000
_cell.length_b   1.000
_cell.length_c   1.000
_cell.angle_alpha   90.00
_cell.angle_beta   90.00
_cell.angle_gamma   90.00
#
_symmetry.space_group_name_H-M   'P 1'
#
loop_
_entity.id
_entity.type
_entity.pdbx_description
1 polymer ?
#
loop_
_entity_poly.entity_id
_entity_poly.type
_entity_poly.pdbx_seq_one_letter_code
_entity_poly.pdbx_strand_id
1 'polypeptide(L)'
;MATTSPLLFLLLHELLVLSMALSVHAKVGENTNLTRESFPPGFVFGTASSAYQVEGNALKYGRGPCIWDNFLMHPGATPDNATANVTVDEYHRYMDDVDNMVRVGFDAYRFSISWSRIFPSGVGKINKDGVDYYHRLIDYMLANHIKPYVVLHHFDLPQVLQDQYNGWLSPRVVGDFEKFADFCFKTYGDRVKNWFTINEPRMMAVHGYSDGFFAPGRCTGCKVGGNSATEPYIAGHHLLLSHAAAVKTYPYYVFQADQNGKIGILLDFVWYEPLTDSIEDGYAAHRARMFTLGWFLHPITYGHYPETMEKIVQGRLPNFTFEQAEMVKGSADYIGINHYTTYYASNYINETEKNYRNDWNVKLSYERNGVPIGKKAYSDWLYVVPWGIYKAVMWTKEKFNNPVIIIGENGIDQAGNETLPGALYDTFRIDYFEKYLHELKCALNDGANVIGYFAWSLLDTFEWRLGFTSKFGIVYVDRQTFTRYPKDSARWFRKAKGREDANRERKGRGAKHTHRETWRLRRAASSCPPESLTSVMRPFPSQPRRGGGHGSKGAQGCRCGQLAADSKKILSWEAQGSFVSSQRIQHAGFRRILPNGHTEKQTEGEERQRRETQRERNMAATASLKSSLLLPSPISDFSGAAVSLSTQKRRRSWQPRGARMQVSAAADSKNILVMGGTRFIGVFLSRLLVQEGHQVTLFTRGKAPITQQLPGESDAAYAEFSSKVLHLKGDRQDFDFVKTSLAAKGFDVVYDINGREAVEVEPILDALPKLEQYIYCSSAGVYLKSDLLPHCEADAVDPKSRHKGKLETESLLTSRGVNWTSIRPVYIYGPLNYNPVEEWFFHRLKAGRPIPIPGAGNQITQLGHVKDLATAFVKVLGNPKASQEIFNISGAKYVTFDGLARACAKAGGFPEPELVHYNPKDFDFGKKKAFPFRDQHFFASIEKATSVLGWTPEFDLVEGLTDSYNLDFGRGTFRKEADFTTDDMILGKKLATV
;
A
#
# COMPACT_ATOMS: atom_id res chain seq x y z
N MET A 1 37.55 20.04 59.39
CA MET A 1 36.78 21.28 59.18
C MET A 1 37.17 21.84 57.82
N ALA A 2 36.30 22.35 56.96
CA ALA A 2 34.88 22.65 57.13
C ALA A 2 33.97 21.79 56.24
N THR A 3 32.74 21.62 56.70
CA THR A 3 31.66 20.85 56.07
C THR A 3 31.03 21.60 54.89
N THR A 4 31.16 21.10 53.67
CA THR A 4 30.25 21.46 52.57
C THR A 4 28.96 20.68 52.73
N SER A 5 27.85 21.38 52.95
CA SER A 5 26.61 20.78 53.48
C SER A 5 25.84 19.98 52.42
N PRO A 6 25.39 18.74 52.72
CA PRO A 6 24.53 17.97 51.82
C PRO A 6 23.17 18.64 51.54
N LEU A 7 22.75 19.62 52.36
CA LEU A 7 21.58 20.45 52.03
C LEU A 7 21.72 21.20 50.71
N LEU A 8 22.94 21.61 50.30
CA LEU A 8 23.11 22.41 49.08
C LEU A 8 22.86 21.57 47.82
N PHE A 9 23.24 20.29 47.83
CA PHE A 9 22.96 19.35 46.75
C PHE A 9 21.47 18.99 46.69
N LEU A 10 20.82 18.79 47.85
CA LEU A 10 19.37 18.59 47.92
C LEU A 10 18.59 19.80 47.40
N LEU A 11 18.94 21.02 47.82
CA LEU A 11 18.33 22.26 47.33
C LEU A 11 18.52 22.45 45.82
N LEU A 12 19.71 22.16 45.28
CA LEU A 12 19.94 22.21 43.83
C LEU A 12 19.13 21.15 43.07
N HIS A 13 18.98 19.95 43.63
CA HIS A 13 18.19 18.90 42.98
C HIS A 13 16.69 19.20 43.04
N GLU A 14 16.17 19.69 44.17
CA GLU A 14 14.78 20.15 44.26
C GLU A 14 14.51 21.37 43.39
N LEU A 15 15.42 22.35 43.29
CA LEU A 15 15.29 23.47 42.35
C LEU A 15 15.29 22.99 40.88
N LEU A 16 16.06 21.95 40.55
CA LEU A 16 16.03 21.36 39.20
C LEU A 16 14.67 20.69 38.94
N VAL A 17 14.18 19.88 39.88
CA VAL A 17 12.86 19.21 39.80
C VAL A 17 11.73 20.23 39.78
N LEU A 18 11.81 21.32 40.55
CA LEU A 18 10.83 22.41 40.56
C LEU A 18 10.85 23.19 39.24
N SER A 19 12.02 23.43 38.63
CA SER A 19 12.11 24.08 37.32
C SER A 19 11.59 23.19 36.19
N MET A 20 11.77 21.87 36.27
CA MET A 20 11.10 20.91 35.38
C MET A 20 9.59 20.87 35.61
N ALA A 21 9.12 20.84 36.87
CA ALA A 21 7.69 20.85 37.21
C ALA A 21 7.00 22.16 36.78
N LEU A 22 7.69 23.30 36.90
CA LEU A 22 7.24 24.60 36.40
C LEU A 22 7.24 24.65 34.87
N SER A 23 8.24 24.06 34.20
CA SER A 23 8.25 23.95 32.73
C SER A 23 7.13 23.03 32.20
N VAL A 24 6.72 22.03 32.97
CA VAL A 24 5.56 21.17 32.67
C VAL A 24 4.22 21.89 32.95
N HIS A 25 4.13 22.74 33.98
CA HIS A 25 2.92 23.51 34.27
C HIS A 25 2.76 24.78 33.42
N ALA A 26 3.85 25.37 32.91
CA ALA A 26 3.81 26.61 32.13
C ALA A 26 3.26 26.47 30.70
N LYS A 27 2.91 25.26 30.24
CA LYS A 27 2.27 25.02 28.94
C LYS A 27 0.74 25.12 28.94
N VAL A 28 0.11 25.35 30.10
CA VAL A 28 -1.34 25.57 30.21
C VAL A 28 -1.63 27.08 30.22
N GLY A 29 -1.71 27.69 29.03
CA GLY A 29 -2.00 29.12 28.93
C GLY A 29 -1.71 29.82 27.60
N GLU A 30 -1.12 29.14 26.60
CA GLU A 30 -1.05 29.72 25.25
C GLU A 30 -2.43 29.75 24.58
N ASN A 31 -2.70 30.84 23.88
CA ASN A 31 -3.99 31.16 23.29
C ASN A 31 -4.30 30.16 22.15
N THR A 32 -5.22 29.22 22.39
CA THR A 32 -5.49 28.01 21.57
C THR A 32 -6.18 28.26 20.22
N ASN A 33 -6.00 29.44 19.61
CA ASN A 33 -6.53 29.78 18.29
C ASN A 33 -5.84 28.97 17.18
N LEU A 34 -6.23 27.71 17.04
CA LEU A 34 -5.83 26.83 15.95
C LEU A 34 -6.38 27.38 14.63
N THR A 35 -5.51 28.03 13.86
CA THR A 35 -5.76 28.44 12.48
C THR A 35 -5.33 27.35 11.50
N ARG A 36 -5.74 27.43 10.24
CA ARG A 36 -5.19 26.57 9.17
C ARG A 36 -3.65 26.64 9.10
N GLU A 37 -3.09 27.81 9.38
CA GLU A 37 -1.65 28.10 9.38
C GLU A 37 -0.90 27.42 10.54
N SER A 38 -1.62 26.87 11.53
CA SER A 38 -1.03 26.00 12.56
C SER A 38 -0.65 24.60 12.06
N PHE A 39 -0.95 24.26 10.81
CA PHE A 39 -0.69 22.96 10.19
C PHE A 39 0.18 23.12 8.94
N PRO A 40 0.94 22.08 8.52
CA PRO A 40 1.83 22.18 7.37
C PRO A 40 1.12 22.58 6.07
N PRO A 41 1.80 23.29 5.15
CA PRO A 41 1.27 23.57 3.82
C PRO A 41 0.79 22.30 3.11
N GLY A 42 -0.44 22.32 2.61
CA GLY A 42 -1.06 21.17 1.96
C GLY A 42 -1.77 20.18 2.88
N PHE A 43 -1.73 20.35 4.20
CA PHE A 43 -2.49 19.52 5.14
C PHE A 43 -4.00 19.56 4.83
N VAL A 44 -4.61 18.38 4.73
CA VAL A 44 -5.98 18.20 4.27
C VAL A 44 -6.95 18.16 5.45
N PHE A 45 -7.92 19.09 5.47
CA PHE A 45 -9.06 19.00 6.39
C PHE A 45 -10.30 18.49 5.66
N GLY A 46 -10.89 17.42 6.16
CA GLY A 46 -12.13 16.84 5.62
C GLY A 46 -13.14 16.41 6.67
N THR A 47 -14.24 15.85 6.18
CA THR A 47 -15.26 15.15 6.97
C THR A 47 -15.48 13.76 6.40
N ALA A 48 -15.99 12.84 7.22
CA ALA A 48 -16.21 11.46 6.83
C ALA A 48 -17.68 11.00 6.92
N SER A 49 -18.00 9.95 6.16
CA SER A 49 -19.24 9.15 6.18
C SER A 49 -18.97 7.71 5.73
N SER A 50 -20.01 6.86 5.78
CA SER A 50 -20.03 5.57 5.10
C SER A 50 -21.39 5.29 4.45
N ALA A 51 -21.37 4.56 3.34
CA ALA A 51 -22.52 4.35 2.47
C ALA A 51 -23.77 3.86 3.20
N TYR A 52 -23.63 2.79 3.98
CA TYR A 52 -24.73 2.19 4.73
C TYR A 52 -25.31 3.13 5.79
N GLN A 53 -24.51 4.06 6.31
CA GLN A 53 -24.93 4.99 7.35
C GLN A 53 -25.58 6.27 6.82
N VAL A 54 -25.38 6.64 5.53
CA VAL A 54 -25.87 7.92 4.96
C VAL A 54 -26.72 7.83 3.68
N GLU A 55 -26.50 6.85 2.79
CA GLU A 55 -27.13 6.86 1.46
C GLU A 55 -28.63 6.57 1.51
N GLY A 56 -29.02 5.55 2.27
CA GLY A 56 -30.37 5.01 2.27
C GLY A 56 -30.72 4.36 0.92
N ASN A 57 -32.01 4.31 0.61
CA ASN A 57 -32.56 3.65 -0.59
C ASN A 57 -32.04 2.21 -0.73
N ALA A 58 -31.99 1.48 0.40
CA ALA A 58 -31.43 0.14 0.49
C ALA A 58 -32.14 -0.88 -0.42
N LEU A 59 -33.44 -0.66 -0.68
CA LEU A 59 -34.36 -1.54 -1.42
C LEU A 59 -34.79 -0.96 -2.79
N LYS A 60 -34.08 0.05 -3.32
CA LYS A 60 -34.39 0.72 -4.59
C LYS A 60 -33.17 0.80 -5.51
N TYR A 61 -33.41 1.18 -6.77
CA TYR A 61 -32.36 1.48 -7.76
C TYR A 61 -31.34 0.34 -7.92
N GLY A 62 -31.85 -0.90 -7.98
CA GLY A 62 -31.07 -2.10 -8.25
C GLY A 62 -30.08 -2.56 -7.19
N ARG A 63 -29.96 -1.90 -6.02
CA ARG A 63 -29.07 -2.34 -4.94
C ARG A 63 -29.46 -3.72 -4.40
N GLY A 64 -28.48 -4.61 -4.23
CA GLY A 64 -28.65 -5.87 -3.49
C GLY A 64 -28.45 -5.68 -1.97
N PRO A 65 -28.99 -6.58 -1.13
CA PRO A 65 -28.76 -6.52 0.31
C PRO A 65 -27.28 -6.75 0.66
N CYS A 66 -26.81 -6.05 1.69
CA CYS A 66 -25.56 -6.36 2.39
C CYS A 66 -25.84 -7.06 3.73
N ILE A 67 -24.81 -7.56 4.40
CA ILE A 67 -24.93 -8.28 5.68
C ILE A 67 -25.64 -7.48 6.78
N TRP A 68 -25.56 -6.15 6.75
CA TRP A 68 -26.27 -5.29 7.68
C TRP A 68 -27.77 -5.17 7.40
N ASP A 69 -28.20 -5.20 6.13
CA ASP A 69 -29.63 -5.21 5.79
C ASP A 69 -30.31 -6.41 6.43
N ASN A 70 -29.69 -7.60 6.33
CA ASN A 70 -30.22 -8.83 6.92
C ASN A 70 -30.10 -8.86 8.45
N PHE A 71 -28.94 -8.50 8.99
CA PHE A 71 -28.67 -8.53 10.44
C PHE A 71 -29.67 -7.67 11.25
N LEU A 72 -30.13 -6.56 10.66
CA LEU A 72 -31.06 -5.62 11.29
C LEU A 72 -32.55 -5.96 11.07
N MET A 73 -32.90 -7.02 10.34
CA MET A 73 -34.30 -7.43 10.15
C MET A 73 -34.95 -7.99 11.43
N HIS A 74 -34.17 -8.34 12.45
CA HIS A 74 -34.68 -8.91 13.69
C HIS A 74 -35.15 -7.82 14.67
N PRO A 75 -36.39 -7.91 15.21
CA PRO A 75 -36.85 -6.99 16.25
C PRO A 75 -35.90 -6.95 17.46
N GLY A 76 -35.57 -5.74 17.92
CA GLY A 76 -34.60 -5.49 18.99
C GLY A 76 -33.12 -5.42 18.55
N ALA A 77 -32.81 -5.53 17.25
CA ALA A 77 -31.45 -5.34 16.75
C ALA A 77 -30.90 -3.92 17.01
N THR A 78 -31.80 -2.92 16.90
CA THR A 78 -31.58 -1.48 17.12
C THR A 78 -32.66 -0.87 18.03
N PRO A 79 -32.39 0.26 18.70
CA PRO A 79 -33.41 1.09 19.34
C PRO A 79 -34.56 1.40 18.37
N ASP A 80 -35.78 1.33 18.88
CA ASP A 80 -37.04 1.56 18.16
C ASP A 80 -37.22 0.75 16.86
N ASN A 81 -36.46 -0.35 16.69
CA ASN A 81 -36.34 -1.11 15.44
C ASN A 81 -35.97 -0.22 14.23
N ALA A 82 -35.14 0.80 14.46
CA ALA A 82 -34.68 1.71 13.42
C ALA A 82 -33.93 0.96 12.30
N THR A 83 -34.27 1.27 11.05
CA THR A 83 -33.67 0.67 9.84
C THR A 83 -32.85 1.68 9.03
N ALA A 84 -31.85 1.18 8.30
CA ALA A 84 -31.06 1.96 7.34
C ALA A 84 -31.73 2.08 5.95
N ASN A 85 -33.03 1.77 5.83
CA ASN A 85 -33.74 1.82 4.54
C ASN A 85 -33.72 3.21 3.87
N VAL A 86 -33.67 4.28 4.68
CA VAL A 86 -33.66 5.69 4.21
C VAL A 86 -32.54 6.52 4.84
N THR A 87 -32.00 6.13 6.00
CA THR A 87 -30.95 6.86 6.76
C THR A 87 -31.16 8.37 6.83
N VAL A 88 -30.41 9.15 6.05
CA VAL A 88 -30.50 10.60 5.83
C VAL A 88 -30.70 10.95 4.34
N ASP A 89 -30.94 9.96 3.48
CA ASP A 89 -31.25 10.10 2.05
C ASP A 89 -30.16 10.83 1.23
N GLU A 90 -28.88 10.65 1.58
CA GLU A 90 -27.75 11.22 0.81
C GLU A 90 -27.79 10.78 -0.66
N TYR A 91 -28.35 9.60 -0.98
CA TYR A 91 -28.52 9.13 -2.36
C TYR A 91 -29.24 10.16 -3.27
N HIS A 92 -30.19 10.92 -2.73
CA HIS A 92 -30.85 12.03 -3.43
C HIS A 92 -30.32 13.41 -3.03
N ARG A 93 -29.76 13.55 -1.82
CA ARG A 93 -29.38 14.84 -1.21
C ARG A 93 -27.88 15.14 -1.17
N TYR A 94 -27.04 14.31 -1.78
CA TYR A 94 -25.58 14.51 -1.85
C TYR A 94 -25.14 15.92 -2.26
N MET A 95 -25.93 16.65 -3.08
CA MET A 95 -25.67 18.05 -3.39
C MET A 95 -25.75 18.95 -2.17
N ASP A 96 -26.79 18.81 -1.33
CA ASP A 96 -26.93 19.57 -0.07
C ASP A 96 -25.75 19.28 0.88
N ASP A 97 -25.26 18.05 0.88
CA ASP A 97 -24.20 17.58 1.77
C ASP A 97 -22.82 18.12 1.33
N VAL A 98 -22.53 18.08 0.03
CA VAL A 98 -21.36 18.75 -0.57
C VAL A 98 -21.44 20.27 -0.37
N ASP A 99 -22.60 20.89 -0.56
CA ASP A 99 -22.82 22.32 -0.30
C ASP A 99 -22.48 22.70 1.15
N ASN A 100 -22.83 21.86 2.13
CA ASN A 100 -22.46 22.07 3.53
C ASN A 100 -20.94 21.99 3.73
N MET A 101 -20.26 21.03 3.12
CA MET A 101 -18.79 20.93 3.15
C MET A 101 -18.11 22.18 2.56
N VAL A 102 -18.62 22.70 1.45
CA VAL A 102 -18.13 23.93 0.79
C VAL A 102 -18.35 25.16 1.67
N ARG A 103 -19.51 25.27 2.34
CA ARG A 103 -19.84 26.37 3.26
C ARG A 103 -18.94 26.39 4.50
N VAL A 104 -18.61 25.21 5.05
CA VAL A 104 -17.61 25.07 6.13
C VAL A 104 -16.18 25.17 5.60
N GLY A 105 -15.97 25.04 4.29
CA GLY A 105 -14.68 25.17 3.61
C GLY A 105 -13.75 23.99 3.86
N PHE A 106 -14.25 22.76 3.83
CA PHE A 106 -13.38 21.56 3.84
C PHE A 106 -12.70 21.36 2.49
N ASP A 107 -11.53 20.70 2.49
CA ASP A 107 -10.74 20.39 1.31
C ASP A 107 -11.15 19.04 0.68
N ALA A 108 -11.73 18.15 1.49
CA ALA A 108 -11.94 16.75 1.14
C ALA A 108 -13.17 16.14 1.82
N TYR A 109 -13.70 15.08 1.21
CA TYR A 109 -14.74 14.23 1.78
C TYR A 109 -14.29 12.77 1.69
N ARG A 110 -14.31 12.08 2.83
CA ARG A 110 -14.12 10.63 2.90
C ARG A 110 -15.49 9.95 2.91
N PHE A 111 -15.77 9.13 1.91
CA PHE A 111 -17.01 8.35 1.81
C PHE A 111 -16.71 6.95 1.30
N SER A 112 -17.64 6.00 1.49
CA SER A 112 -17.47 4.64 0.95
C SER A 112 -18.36 4.38 -0.27
N ILE A 113 -17.93 3.49 -1.16
CA ILE A 113 -18.77 2.93 -2.22
C ILE A 113 -19.44 1.67 -1.69
N SER A 114 -20.76 1.57 -1.77
CA SER A 114 -21.44 0.34 -1.34
C SER A 114 -21.27 -0.77 -2.37
N TRP A 115 -20.57 -1.83 -1.97
CA TRP A 115 -20.29 -2.97 -2.85
C TRP A 115 -21.59 -3.58 -3.39
N SER A 116 -22.60 -3.81 -2.54
CA SER A 116 -23.88 -4.38 -2.96
C SER A 116 -24.73 -3.42 -3.82
N ARG A 117 -24.42 -2.12 -3.85
CA ARG A 117 -25.02 -1.15 -4.78
C ARG A 117 -24.40 -1.22 -6.18
N ILE A 118 -23.10 -1.53 -6.29
CA ILE A 118 -22.41 -1.72 -7.59
C ILE A 118 -22.68 -3.11 -8.16
N PHE A 119 -22.48 -4.15 -7.35
CA PHE A 119 -22.69 -5.56 -7.72
C PHE A 119 -23.71 -6.18 -6.76
N PRO A 120 -25.01 -6.21 -7.13
CA PRO A 120 -26.07 -6.81 -6.30
C PRO A 120 -25.86 -8.30 -6.04
N SER A 121 -25.20 -8.99 -6.98
CA SER A 121 -24.79 -10.40 -6.88
C SER A 121 -23.37 -10.57 -6.30
N GLY A 122 -22.79 -9.53 -5.70
CA GLY A 122 -21.42 -9.48 -5.19
C GLY A 122 -20.36 -9.34 -6.30
N VAL A 123 -20.48 -10.09 -7.39
CA VAL A 123 -19.65 -9.95 -8.59
C VAL A 123 -20.47 -10.12 -9.88
N GLY A 124 -19.87 -9.79 -11.03
CA GLY A 124 -20.46 -10.05 -12.34
C GLY A 124 -21.33 -8.91 -12.86
N LYS A 125 -22.67 -9.02 -12.76
CA LYS A 125 -23.58 -8.03 -13.35
C LYS A 125 -23.58 -6.72 -12.54
N ILE A 126 -23.15 -5.64 -13.18
CA ILE A 126 -23.21 -4.29 -12.61
C ILE A 126 -24.65 -3.77 -12.52
N ASN A 127 -24.91 -2.98 -11.48
CA ASN A 127 -26.10 -2.14 -11.36
C ASN A 127 -25.77 -0.71 -11.82
N LYS A 128 -26.32 -0.31 -12.96
CA LYS A 128 -26.02 0.99 -13.57
C LYS A 128 -26.48 2.18 -12.71
N ASP A 129 -27.64 2.11 -12.07
CA ASP A 129 -28.13 3.19 -11.21
C ASP A 129 -27.17 3.47 -10.04
N GLY A 130 -26.54 2.41 -9.52
CA GLY A 130 -25.48 2.49 -8.52
C GLY A 130 -24.22 3.17 -9.04
N VAL A 131 -23.74 2.78 -10.22
CA VAL A 131 -22.57 3.39 -10.86
C VAL A 131 -22.80 4.88 -11.16
N ASP A 132 -23.96 5.19 -11.75
CA ASP A 132 -24.33 6.57 -12.11
C ASP A 132 -24.51 7.45 -10.85
N TYR A 133 -24.84 6.89 -9.68
CA TYR A 133 -24.87 7.63 -8.41
C TYR A 133 -23.48 8.11 -7.98
N TYR A 134 -22.49 7.22 -7.92
CA TYR A 134 -21.15 7.63 -7.49
C TYR A 134 -20.48 8.56 -8.49
N HIS A 135 -20.72 8.41 -9.80
CA HIS A 135 -20.33 9.44 -10.78
C HIS A 135 -20.89 10.81 -10.42
N ARG A 136 -22.22 10.92 -10.21
CA ARG A 136 -22.86 12.20 -9.84
C ARG A 136 -22.29 12.81 -8.56
N LEU A 137 -22.01 12.00 -7.54
CA LEU A 137 -21.40 12.45 -6.29
C LEU A 137 -19.98 12.98 -6.53
N ILE A 138 -19.12 12.17 -7.16
CA ILE A 138 -17.71 12.52 -7.43
C ILE A 138 -17.60 13.76 -8.31
N ASP A 139 -18.40 13.84 -9.37
CA ASP A 139 -18.40 14.98 -10.29
C ASP A 139 -18.87 16.26 -9.60
N TYR A 140 -19.90 16.19 -8.75
CA TYR A 140 -20.39 17.35 -8.00
C TYR A 140 -19.41 17.81 -6.91
N MET A 141 -18.71 16.88 -6.26
CA MET A 141 -17.62 17.19 -5.32
C MET A 141 -16.49 17.95 -6.03
N LEU A 142 -15.99 17.42 -7.14
CA LEU A 142 -14.88 18.03 -7.89
C LEU A 142 -15.25 19.37 -8.51
N ALA A 143 -16.48 19.52 -9.03
CA ALA A 143 -17.02 20.80 -9.50
C ALA A 143 -17.07 21.88 -8.39
N ASN A 144 -17.09 21.47 -7.12
CA ASN A 144 -17.08 22.32 -5.94
C ASN A 144 -15.72 22.31 -5.20
N HIS A 145 -14.66 21.79 -5.83
CA HIS A 145 -13.30 21.69 -5.29
C HIS A 145 -13.15 20.84 -4.00
N ILE A 146 -14.09 19.94 -3.71
CA ILE A 146 -13.96 18.94 -2.65
C ILE A 146 -13.27 17.70 -3.21
N LYS A 147 -12.12 17.31 -2.62
CA LYS A 147 -11.37 16.13 -3.05
C LYS A 147 -12.03 14.83 -2.56
N PRO A 148 -12.27 13.82 -3.44
CA PRO A 148 -12.73 12.51 -3.02
C PRO A 148 -11.61 11.69 -2.37
N TYR A 149 -11.93 11.13 -1.19
CA TYR A 149 -11.19 10.06 -0.52
C TYR A 149 -12.12 8.85 -0.40
N VAL A 150 -11.96 7.86 -1.27
CA VAL A 150 -12.94 6.78 -1.42
C VAL A 150 -12.51 5.54 -0.64
N VAL A 151 -13.40 5.05 0.22
CA VAL A 151 -13.25 3.76 0.90
C VAL A 151 -13.98 2.69 0.08
N LEU A 152 -13.30 1.62 -0.33
CA LEU A 152 -13.95 0.54 -1.09
C LEU A 152 -14.88 -0.31 -0.20
N HIS A 153 -14.52 -0.56 1.05
CA HIS A 153 -15.33 -1.37 1.97
C HIS A 153 -15.49 -0.76 3.36
N HIS A 154 -16.75 -0.67 3.82
CA HIS A 154 -17.08 -0.15 5.14
C HIS A 154 -18.20 -1.02 5.77
N PHE A 155 -17.82 -2.23 6.22
CA PHE A 155 -18.66 -3.29 6.82
C PHE A 155 -19.80 -3.86 5.96
N ASP A 156 -20.07 -3.34 4.76
CA ASP A 156 -21.29 -3.59 4.00
C ASP A 156 -21.17 -4.72 2.95
N LEU A 157 -20.72 -5.90 3.38
CA LEU A 157 -20.44 -7.05 2.49
C LEU A 157 -21.74 -7.49 1.80
N PRO A 158 -21.78 -7.70 0.47
CA PRO A 158 -22.98 -8.20 -0.21
C PRO A 158 -23.45 -9.53 0.39
N GLN A 159 -24.72 -9.60 0.81
CA GLN A 159 -25.28 -10.72 1.57
C GLN A 159 -25.11 -12.05 0.84
N VAL A 160 -25.27 -12.05 -0.48
CA VAL A 160 -25.08 -13.22 -1.34
C VAL A 160 -23.69 -13.88 -1.20
N LEU A 161 -22.64 -13.11 -0.88
CA LEU A 161 -21.29 -13.64 -0.64
C LEU A 161 -21.18 -14.27 0.77
N GLN A 162 -21.91 -13.71 1.73
CA GLN A 162 -22.09 -14.33 3.06
C GLN A 162 -22.87 -15.65 2.94
N ASP A 163 -23.94 -15.70 2.14
CA ASP A 163 -24.76 -16.90 1.96
C ASP A 163 -24.04 -18.01 1.18
N GLN A 164 -23.30 -17.67 0.12
CA GLN A 164 -22.65 -18.66 -0.74
C GLN A 164 -21.42 -19.34 -0.12
N TYR A 165 -20.69 -18.65 0.76
CA TYR A 165 -19.41 -19.15 1.28
C TYR A 165 -18.98 -18.59 2.64
N ASN A 166 -19.90 -18.03 3.43
CA ASN A 166 -19.61 -17.38 4.72
C ASN A 166 -18.71 -16.13 4.64
N GLY A 167 -18.69 -15.43 3.50
CA GLY A 167 -18.07 -14.11 3.39
C GLY A 167 -16.59 -14.12 3.75
N TRP A 168 -16.21 -13.29 4.73
CA TRP A 168 -14.82 -13.15 5.21
C TRP A 168 -14.21 -14.43 5.80
N LEU A 169 -14.97 -15.49 6.03
CA LEU A 169 -14.42 -16.79 6.47
C LEU A 169 -13.89 -17.66 5.32
N SER A 170 -14.12 -17.29 4.05
CA SER A 170 -13.59 -18.01 2.89
C SER A 170 -12.52 -17.21 2.15
N PRO A 171 -11.41 -17.84 1.70
CA PRO A 171 -10.40 -17.18 0.87
C PRO A 171 -10.96 -16.72 -0.49
N ARG A 172 -12.13 -17.23 -0.92
CA ARG A 172 -12.82 -16.78 -2.14
C ARG A 172 -13.10 -15.27 -2.14
N VAL A 173 -13.35 -14.68 -0.95
CA VAL A 173 -13.66 -13.26 -0.81
C VAL A 173 -12.53 -12.35 -1.33
N VAL A 174 -11.27 -12.82 -1.26
CA VAL A 174 -10.09 -12.06 -1.68
C VAL A 174 -10.18 -11.72 -3.18
N GLY A 175 -10.40 -12.72 -4.02
CA GLY A 175 -10.52 -12.52 -5.47
C GLY A 175 -11.83 -11.87 -5.92
N ASP A 176 -12.89 -11.93 -5.11
CA ASP A 176 -14.15 -11.24 -5.42
C ASP A 176 -14.11 -9.76 -4.99
N PHE A 177 -13.43 -9.43 -3.89
CA PHE A 177 -13.10 -8.05 -3.53
C PHE A 177 -12.11 -7.42 -4.50
N GLU A 178 -11.12 -8.17 -4.97
CA GLU A 178 -10.17 -7.74 -6.01
C GLU A 178 -10.88 -7.24 -7.28
N LYS A 179 -11.85 -8.01 -7.80
CA LYS A 179 -12.65 -7.63 -8.98
C LYS A 179 -13.49 -6.37 -8.75
N PHE A 180 -14.02 -6.20 -7.54
CA PHE A 180 -14.78 -5.02 -7.17
C PHE A 180 -13.89 -3.77 -7.05
N ALA A 181 -12.70 -3.91 -6.49
CA ALA A 181 -11.68 -2.87 -6.43
C ALA A 181 -11.24 -2.45 -7.85
N ASP A 182 -10.85 -3.41 -8.70
CA ASP A 182 -10.50 -3.22 -10.11
C ASP A 182 -11.59 -2.46 -10.88
N PHE A 183 -12.85 -2.85 -10.72
CA PHE A 183 -13.98 -2.14 -11.32
C PHE A 183 -14.05 -0.67 -10.84
N CYS A 184 -13.88 -0.41 -9.55
CA CYS A 184 -13.89 0.94 -9.00
C CYS A 184 -12.72 1.80 -9.51
N PHE A 185 -11.52 1.23 -9.61
CA PHE A 185 -10.34 1.92 -10.15
C PHE A 185 -10.50 2.27 -11.64
N LYS A 186 -11.05 1.35 -12.45
CA LYS A 186 -11.38 1.56 -13.87
C LYS A 186 -12.47 2.61 -14.07
N THR A 187 -13.47 2.63 -13.19
CA THR A 187 -14.67 3.46 -13.37
C THR A 187 -14.51 4.87 -12.83
N TYR A 188 -13.81 5.04 -11.70
CA TYR A 188 -13.74 6.34 -11.00
C TYR A 188 -12.33 6.89 -10.81
N GLY A 189 -11.27 6.10 -11.02
CA GLY A 189 -9.89 6.52 -10.73
C GLY A 189 -9.34 7.60 -11.65
N ASP A 190 -10.01 7.87 -12.78
CA ASP A 190 -9.77 9.06 -13.61
C ASP A 190 -9.91 10.35 -12.78
N ARG A 191 -10.82 10.36 -11.81
CA ARG A 191 -11.16 11.47 -10.91
C ARG A 191 -10.74 11.25 -9.45
N VAL A 192 -10.84 10.01 -8.95
CA VAL A 192 -10.54 9.64 -7.57
C VAL A 192 -9.05 9.31 -7.40
N LYS A 193 -8.37 10.10 -6.57
CA LYS A 193 -6.90 10.05 -6.38
C LYS A 193 -6.46 9.55 -5.02
N ASN A 194 -7.39 9.37 -4.10
CA ASN A 194 -7.09 8.89 -2.75
C ASN A 194 -8.06 7.76 -2.44
N TRP A 195 -7.52 6.56 -2.30
CA TRP A 195 -8.26 5.34 -2.02
C TRP A 195 -7.91 4.83 -0.61
N PHE A 196 -8.88 4.19 0.01
CA PHE A 196 -8.69 3.27 1.12
C PHE A 196 -9.40 1.96 0.78
N THR A 197 -8.79 0.81 1.03
CA THR A 197 -9.43 -0.47 0.71
C THR A 197 -10.56 -0.78 1.70
N ILE A 198 -10.25 -0.79 2.99
CA ILE A 198 -11.10 -1.37 4.04
C ILE A 198 -11.08 -0.46 5.27
N ASN A 199 -12.24 -0.23 5.88
CA ASN A 199 -12.36 0.48 7.15
C ASN A 199 -12.43 -0.47 8.34
N GLU A 200 -11.51 -0.31 9.30
CA GLU A 200 -11.52 -1.00 10.60
C GLU A 200 -11.66 -2.53 10.48
N PRO A 201 -10.73 -3.20 9.78
CA PRO A 201 -10.78 -4.65 9.60
C PRO A 201 -10.74 -5.40 10.95
N ARG A 202 -10.16 -4.81 12.00
CA ARG A 202 -10.24 -5.32 13.36
C ARG A 202 -11.67 -5.28 13.90
N MET A 203 -12.37 -4.16 13.80
CA MET A 203 -13.78 -4.06 14.24
C MET A 203 -14.68 -5.05 13.50
N MET A 204 -14.49 -5.24 12.19
CA MET A 204 -15.17 -6.30 11.42
C MET A 204 -14.87 -7.70 11.94
N ALA A 205 -13.59 -8.06 12.07
CA ALA A 205 -13.18 -9.38 12.54
C ALA A 205 -13.68 -9.68 13.96
N VAL A 206 -13.68 -8.68 14.83
CA VAL A 206 -13.97 -8.85 16.26
C VAL A 206 -15.46 -8.79 16.54
N HIS A 207 -16.16 -7.77 16.09
CA HIS A 207 -17.59 -7.65 16.35
C HIS A 207 -18.44 -8.53 15.42
N GLY A 208 -17.96 -8.85 14.22
CA GLY A 208 -18.63 -9.77 13.31
C GLY A 208 -18.48 -11.24 13.68
N TYR A 209 -17.36 -11.63 14.31
CA TYR A 209 -16.97 -13.04 14.50
C TYR A 209 -16.43 -13.43 15.89
N SER A 210 -16.26 -12.49 16.84
CA SER A 210 -15.83 -12.80 18.22
C SER A 210 -16.95 -12.62 19.25
N ASP A 211 -17.59 -11.45 19.31
CA ASP A 211 -18.70 -11.20 20.26
C ASP A 211 -20.08 -11.16 19.59
N GLY A 212 -20.13 -11.25 18.26
CA GLY A 212 -21.36 -11.23 17.47
C GLY A 212 -22.15 -9.93 17.57
N PHE A 213 -21.52 -8.84 18.03
CA PHE A 213 -22.19 -7.54 18.19
C PHE A 213 -22.52 -6.87 16.85
N PHE A 214 -21.73 -7.11 15.79
CA PHE A 214 -21.95 -6.60 14.43
C PHE A 214 -22.29 -7.75 13.47
N ALA A 215 -22.81 -7.41 12.28
CA ALA A 215 -23.03 -8.37 11.20
C ALA A 215 -21.70 -9.09 10.83
N PRO A 216 -21.69 -10.42 10.56
CA PRO A 216 -22.85 -11.33 10.46
C PRO A 216 -23.35 -11.92 11.80
N GLY A 217 -22.86 -11.44 12.95
CA GLY A 217 -23.39 -11.81 14.27
C GLY A 217 -22.85 -13.11 14.85
N ARG A 218 -21.65 -13.55 14.41
CA ARG A 218 -21.08 -14.86 14.77
C ARG A 218 -20.28 -14.78 16.06
N CYS A 219 -20.46 -15.79 16.92
CA CYS A 219 -19.69 -15.99 18.14
C CYS A 219 -19.90 -17.41 18.68
N THR A 220 -19.04 -17.84 19.60
CA THR A 220 -19.28 -19.05 20.41
C THR A 220 -20.59 -18.88 21.19
N GLY A 221 -21.59 -19.72 20.90
CA GLY A 221 -22.92 -19.65 21.53
C GLY A 221 -23.92 -18.68 20.88
N CYS A 222 -23.53 -17.93 19.84
CA CYS A 222 -24.47 -17.13 19.05
C CYS A 222 -25.46 -18.01 18.28
N LYS A 223 -26.69 -17.52 18.05
CA LYS A 223 -27.75 -18.26 17.33
C LYS A 223 -27.37 -18.67 15.91
N VAL A 224 -26.56 -17.87 15.22
CA VAL A 224 -26.03 -18.14 13.88
C VAL A 224 -24.77 -19.03 13.89
N GLY A 225 -24.38 -19.52 15.07
CA GLY A 225 -23.11 -20.19 15.31
C GLY A 225 -21.90 -19.26 15.26
N GLY A 226 -20.72 -19.85 15.29
CA GLY A 226 -19.45 -19.15 15.27
C GLY A 226 -18.43 -19.80 16.21
N ASN A 227 -17.18 -19.34 16.14
CA ASN A 227 -16.14 -19.71 17.08
C ASN A 227 -15.24 -18.50 17.35
N SER A 228 -15.45 -17.88 18.52
CA SER A 228 -14.76 -16.66 18.95
C SER A 228 -13.25 -16.82 19.14
N ALA A 229 -12.74 -18.06 19.14
CA ALA A 229 -11.32 -18.39 19.26
C ALA A 229 -10.60 -18.43 17.90
N THR A 230 -11.31 -18.60 16.78
CA THR A 230 -10.71 -18.87 15.46
C THR A 230 -11.24 -17.97 14.35
N GLU A 231 -12.55 -17.75 14.28
CA GLU A 231 -13.17 -16.98 13.20
C GLU A 231 -12.69 -15.52 13.08
N PRO A 232 -12.41 -14.78 14.17
CA PRO A 232 -11.81 -13.45 14.07
C PRO A 232 -10.46 -13.45 13.35
N TYR A 233 -9.62 -14.47 13.60
CA TYR A 233 -8.29 -14.57 12.99
C TYR A 233 -8.36 -14.96 11.51
N ILE A 234 -9.31 -15.82 11.14
CA ILE A 234 -9.60 -16.18 9.75
C ILE A 234 -10.14 -14.96 8.98
N ALA A 235 -11.14 -14.27 9.54
CA ALA A 235 -11.73 -13.07 8.93
C ALA A 235 -10.71 -11.94 8.79
N GLY A 236 -9.93 -11.66 9.84
CA GLY A 236 -8.86 -10.65 9.81
C GLY A 236 -7.78 -10.96 8.77
N HIS A 237 -7.38 -12.22 8.63
CA HIS A 237 -6.41 -12.65 7.61
C HIS A 237 -6.97 -12.45 6.18
N HIS A 238 -8.21 -12.87 5.90
CA HIS A 238 -8.79 -12.65 4.57
C HIS A 238 -9.06 -11.17 4.27
N LEU A 239 -9.45 -10.35 5.25
CA LEU A 239 -9.56 -8.89 5.10
C LEU A 239 -8.21 -8.28 4.70
N LEU A 240 -7.14 -8.66 5.38
CA LEU A 240 -5.78 -8.19 5.10
C LEU A 240 -5.26 -8.66 3.73
N LEU A 241 -5.50 -9.93 3.35
CA LEU A 241 -5.21 -10.41 2.00
C LEU A 241 -6.04 -9.70 0.93
N SER A 242 -7.28 -9.31 1.23
CA SER A 242 -8.16 -8.58 0.30
C SER A 242 -7.68 -7.14 0.09
N HIS A 243 -7.19 -6.46 1.13
CA HIS A 243 -6.49 -5.19 1.00
C HIS A 243 -5.27 -5.32 0.09
N ALA A 244 -4.39 -6.28 0.38
CA ALA A 244 -3.15 -6.48 -0.36
C ALA A 244 -3.39 -6.91 -1.82
N ALA A 245 -4.42 -7.72 -2.09
CA ALA A 245 -4.87 -8.05 -3.44
C ALA A 245 -5.35 -6.80 -4.20
N ALA A 246 -6.26 -6.01 -3.62
CA ALA A 246 -6.75 -4.77 -4.25
C ALA A 246 -5.63 -3.77 -4.55
N VAL A 247 -4.62 -3.65 -3.67
CA VAL A 247 -3.44 -2.80 -3.88
C VAL A 247 -2.56 -3.34 -5.01
N LYS A 248 -2.34 -4.66 -5.08
CA LYS A 248 -1.63 -5.31 -6.20
C LYS A 248 -2.35 -5.10 -7.54
N THR A 249 -3.68 -5.01 -7.53
CA THR A 249 -4.52 -4.69 -8.70
C THR A 249 -4.59 -3.19 -8.97
N TYR A 250 -3.93 -2.34 -8.18
CA TYR A 250 -3.67 -0.93 -8.48
C TYR A 250 -2.21 -0.70 -8.96
N PRO A 251 -1.65 -1.49 -9.90
CA PRO A 251 -0.23 -1.36 -10.23
C PRO A 251 0.04 -0.03 -10.93
N TYR A 252 1.28 0.44 -10.78
CA TYR A 252 1.83 1.61 -11.48
C TYR A 252 1.47 1.62 -12.98
N TYR A 253 1.44 0.40 -13.54
CA TYR A 253 1.30 0.02 -14.94
C TYR A 253 0.00 0.42 -15.63
N VAL A 254 -1.10 0.39 -14.87
CA VAL A 254 -2.48 0.36 -15.38
C VAL A 254 -3.30 1.52 -14.84
N PHE A 255 -2.98 1.97 -13.61
CA PHE A 255 -3.70 3.05 -12.95
C PHE A 255 -2.78 4.18 -12.52
N GLN A 256 -1.68 3.91 -11.79
CA GLN A 256 -0.90 5.00 -11.20
C GLN A 256 -0.23 5.94 -12.22
N ALA A 257 0.19 5.44 -13.39
CA ALA A 257 0.82 6.27 -14.43
C ALA A 257 -0.12 7.35 -15.00
N ASP A 258 -1.39 7.02 -15.25
CA ASP A 258 -2.39 7.94 -15.82
C ASP A 258 -3.23 8.62 -14.74
N GLN A 259 -3.50 7.92 -13.65
CA GLN A 259 -4.34 8.42 -12.57
C GLN A 259 -3.55 9.19 -11.52
N ASN A 260 -2.30 8.83 -11.22
CA ASN A 260 -1.48 9.38 -10.13
C ASN A 260 -2.22 9.36 -8.77
N GLY A 261 -2.93 8.26 -8.50
CA GLY A 261 -3.61 8.03 -7.23
C GLY A 261 -2.75 7.31 -6.20
N LYS A 262 -3.21 7.35 -4.95
CA LYS A 262 -2.64 6.65 -3.80
C LYS A 262 -3.67 5.74 -3.14
N ILE A 263 -3.22 4.68 -2.48
CA ILE A 263 -4.06 3.68 -1.83
C ILE A 263 -3.55 3.33 -0.42
N GLY A 264 -4.48 3.15 0.52
CA GLY A 264 -4.13 2.87 1.91
C GLY A 264 -5.14 2.04 2.72
N ILE A 265 -4.77 1.88 3.98
CA ILE A 265 -5.50 1.29 5.13
C ILE A 265 -6.46 2.24 5.86
N LEU A 266 -7.59 1.86 6.44
CA LEU A 266 -8.13 2.56 7.62
C LEU A 266 -8.18 1.60 8.81
N LEU A 267 -7.43 1.88 9.86
CA LEU A 267 -7.26 1.05 11.03
C LEU A 267 -7.74 1.81 12.27
N ASP A 268 -8.61 1.21 13.07
CA ASP A 268 -8.96 1.76 14.38
C ASP A 268 -7.79 1.62 15.36
N PHE A 269 -7.53 2.69 16.10
CA PHE A 269 -6.50 2.66 17.15
C PHE A 269 -6.90 3.46 18.37
N VAL A 270 -7.42 2.75 19.37
CA VAL A 270 -7.52 3.24 20.75
C VAL A 270 -6.10 3.30 21.34
N TRP A 271 -5.76 4.39 22.04
CA TRP A 271 -4.51 4.39 22.81
C TRP A 271 -4.68 3.56 24.08
N TYR A 272 -3.67 2.77 24.42
CA TYR A 272 -3.63 1.97 25.64
C TYR A 272 -2.48 2.47 26.51
N GLU A 273 -2.81 3.08 27.65
CA GLU A 273 -1.87 3.50 28.68
C GLU A 273 -1.74 2.37 29.72
N PRO A 274 -0.56 2.08 30.30
CA PRO A 274 -0.49 1.12 31.41
C PRO A 274 -1.33 1.61 32.60
N LEU A 275 -1.99 0.71 33.35
CA LEU A 275 -2.80 1.11 34.51
C LEU A 275 -1.94 1.63 35.67
N THR A 276 -0.80 0.99 35.91
CA THR A 276 0.22 1.38 36.90
C THR A 276 1.60 1.48 36.25
N ASP A 277 2.59 2.02 36.95
CA ASP A 277 3.98 2.09 36.46
C ASP A 277 4.73 0.75 36.58
N SER A 278 4.00 -0.36 36.79
CA SER A 278 4.56 -1.72 36.82
C SER A 278 4.99 -2.18 35.44
N ILE A 279 6.01 -3.05 35.41
CA ILE A 279 6.54 -3.63 34.16
C ILE A 279 5.47 -4.49 33.49
N GLU A 280 4.65 -5.17 34.29
CA GLU A 280 3.56 -6.04 33.88
C GLU A 280 2.46 -5.26 33.13
N ASP A 281 2.05 -4.11 33.66
CA ASP A 281 1.07 -3.23 32.99
C ASP A 281 1.68 -2.54 31.77
N GLY A 282 2.98 -2.20 31.80
CA GLY A 282 3.74 -1.75 30.64
C GLY A 282 3.69 -2.76 29.48
N TYR A 283 3.92 -4.05 29.78
CA TYR A 283 3.75 -5.13 28.82
C TYR A 283 2.29 -5.33 28.41
N ALA A 284 1.32 -5.22 29.33
CA ALA A 284 -0.10 -5.35 28.99
C ALA A 284 -0.56 -4.27 27.99
N ALA A 285 -0.17 -3.01 28.21
CA ALA A 285 -0.42 -1.92 27.28
C ALA A 285 0.27 -2.15 25.92
N HIS A 286 1.49 -2.71 25.91
CA HIS A 286 2.15 -3.12 24.65
C HIS A 286 1.38 -4.22 23.92
N ARG A 287 0.92 -5.27 24.62
CA ARG A 287 0.10 -6.34 24.03
C ARG A 287 -1.20 -5.79 23.46
N ALA A 288 -1.90 -4.91 24.17
CA ALA A 288 -3.12 -4.28 23.68
C ALA A 288 -2.90 -3.50 22.36
N ARG A 289 -1.82 -2.72 22.25
CA ARG A 289 -1.45 -2.01 21.00
C ARG A 289 -1.07 -2.98 19.86
N MET A 290 -0.45 -4.11 20.17
CA MET A 290 -0.11 -5.14 19.18
C MET A 290 -1.32 -5.95 18.69
N PHE A 291 -2.27 -6.30 19.57
CA PHE A 291 -3.52 -6.97 19.20
C PHE A 291 -4.55 -6.06 18.53
N THR A 292 -4.31 -4.74 18.51
CA THR A 292 -5.14 -3.74 17.83
C THR A 292 -4.49 -3.23 16.56
N LEU A 293 -3.75 -2.11 16.60
CA LEU A 293 -3.10 -1.56 15.41
C LEU A 293 -2.08 -2.53 14.82
N GLY A 294 -1.27 -3.17 15.69
CA GLY A 294 -0.22 -4.10 15.25
C GLY A 294 -0.73 -5.30 14.46
N TRP A 295 -1.94 -5.79 14.72
CA TRP A 295 -2.48 -6.97 14.03
C TRP A 295 -2.56 -6.78 12.51
N PHE A 296 -2.87 -5.56 12.05
CA PHE A 296 -2.94 -5.23 10.64
C PHE A 296 -1.72 -4.43 10.15
N LEU A 297 -1.22 -3.49 10.94
CA LEU A 297 -0.10 -2.65 10.52
C LEU A 297 1.24 -3.40 10.52
N HIS A 298 1.46 -4.37 11.43
CA HIS A 298 2.71 -5.12 11.47
C HIS A 298 2.92 -6.00 10.22
N PRO A 299 1.90 -6.75 9.71
CA PRO A 299 2.02 -7.37 8.39
C PRO A 299 2.27 -6.38 7.26
N ILE A 300 1.58 -5.23 7.25
CA ILE A 300 1.76 -4.23 6.18
C ILE A 300 3.17 -3.64 6.20
N THR A 301 3.77 -3.40 7.36
CA THR A 301 5.13 -2.84 7.45
C THR A 301 6.22 -3.91 7.27
N TYR A 302 6.04 -5.10 7.84
CA TYR A 302 7.11 -6.09 8.01
C TYR A 302 6.89 -7.44 7.30
N GLY A 303 5.67 -7.72 6.80
CA GLY A 303 5.31 -8.95 6.09
C GLY A 303 4.85 -10.11 6.98
N HIS A 304 4.77 -9.92 8.31
CA HIS A 304 4.33 -10.95 9.25
C HIS A 304 3.55 -10.36 10.43
N TYR A 305 2.81 -11.19 11.15
CA TYR A 305 2.06 -10.77 12.34
C TYR A 305 3.00 -10.41 13.50
N PRO A 306 2.52 -9.66 14.52
CA PRO A 306 3.33 -9.39 15.71
C PRO A 306 3.69 -10.69 16.43
N GLU A 307 4.96 -10.87 16.77
CA GLU A 307 5.48 -12.05 17.50
C GLU A 307 4.69 -12.32 18.82
N THR A 308 4.19 -11.26 19.45
CA THR A 308 3.30 -11.33 20.62
C THR A 308 1.99 -12.07 20.32
N MET A 309 1.39 -11.86 19.15
CA MET A 309 0.17 -12.56 18.73
C MET A 309 0.49 -14.00 18.34
N GLU A 310 1.57 -14.24 17.59
CA GLU A 310 2.00 -15.57 17.18
C GLU A 310 2.22 -16.50 18.40
N LYS A 311 2.91 -16.01 19.43
CA LYS A 311 3.17 -16.76 20.68
C LYS A 311 1.91 -17.13 21.47
N ILE A 312 0.89 -16.27 21.51
CA ILE A 312 -0.30 -16.47 22.34
C ILE A 312 -1.45 -17.15 21.56
N VAL A 313 -1.68 -16.72 20.32
CA VAL A 313 -2.79 -17.23 19.49
C VAL A 313 -2.43 -18.59 18.87
N GLN A 314 -1.14 -18.78 18.53
CA GLN A 314 -0.57 -20.03 18.02
C GLN A 314 -1.32 -20.52 16.77
N GLY A 315 -1.54 -21.83 16.61
CA GLY A 315 -2.17 -22.42 15.40
C GLY A 315 -3.62 -21.99 15.08
N ARG A 316 -4.19 -21.03 15.82
CA ARG A 316 -5.46 -20.36 15.47
C ARG A 316 -5.25 -19.10 14.64
N LEU A 317 -4.04 -18.54 14.65
CA LEU A 317 -3.61 -17.45 13.78
C LEU A 317 -3.16 -18.07 12.44
N PRO A 318 -3.77 -17.70 11.30
CA PRO A 318 -3.31 -18.19 10.00
C PRO A 318 -1.87 -17.77 9.72
N ASN A 319 -1.09 -18.63 9.08
CA ASN A 319 0.23 -18.26 8.58
C ASN A 319 0.11 -17.71 7.15
N PHE A 320 0.84 -16.65 6.84
CA PHE A 320 1.03 -16.22 5.46
C PHE A 320 1.88 -17.25 4.70
N THR A 321 1.56 -17.53 3.44
CA THR A 321 2.56 -18.04 2.49
C THR A 321 3.59 -16.95 2.18
N PHE A 322 4.72 -17.32 1.58
CA PHE A 322 5.74 -16.33 1.20
C PHE A 322 5.17 -15.28 0.22
N GLU A 323 4.38 -15.70 -0.76
CA GLU A 323 3.74 -14.82 -1.75
C GLU A 323 2.72 -13.88 -1.10
N GLN A 324 2.01 -14.35 -0.08
CA GLN A 324 1.07 -13.53 0.68
C GLN A 324 1.80 -12.51 1.57
N ALA A 325 2.87 -12.92 2.25
CA ALA A 325 3.69 -12.04 3.07
C ALA A 325 4.29 -10.90 2.23
N GLU A 326 4.87 -11.21 1.08
CA GLU A 326 5.43 -10.23 0.14
C GLU A 326 4.34 -9.37 -0.53
N MET A 327 3.13 -9.89 -0.74
CA MET A 327 2.00 -9.10 -1.27
C MET A 327 1.44 -8.12 -0.24
N VAL A 328 1.44 -8.49 1.06
CA VAL A 328 0.95 -7.63 2.15
C VAL A 328 2.00 -6.59 2.56
N LYS A 329 3.28 -6.94 2.54
CA LYS A 329 4.38 -6.04 2.90
C LYS A 329 4.48 -4.85 1.93
N GLY A 330 4.46 -3.63 2.47
CA GLY A 330 4.47 -2.38 1.70
C GLY A 330 3.16 -2.04 0.99
N SER A 331 2.05 -2.74 1.26
CA SER A 331 0.78 -2.57 0.52
C SER A 331 -0.03 -1.30 0.87
N ALA A 332 0.60 -0.22 1.37
CA ALA A 332 -0.09 1.04 1.65
C ALA A 332 0.81 2.27 1.44
N ASP A 333 0.37 3.23 0.61
CA ASP A 333 1.00 4.53 0.41
C ASP A 333 0.82 5.46 1.63
N TYR A 334 -0.24 5.22 2.41
CA TYR A 334 -0.53 5.87 3.68
C TYR A 334 -1.41 4.99 4.57
N ILE A 335 -1.36 5.25 5.88
CA ILE A 335 -2.16 4.59 6.90
C ILE A 335 -3.20 5.58 7.44
N GLY A 336 -4.46 5.26 7.26
CA GLY A 336 -5.57 5.90 7.95
C GLY A 336 -5.67 5.37 9.38
N ILE A 337 -5.69 6.26 10.37
CA ILE A 337 -5.94 5.95 11.78
C ILE A 337 -7.30 6.53 12.18
N ASN A 338 -8.21 5.68 12.63
CA ASN A 338 -9.46 6.09 13.26
C ASN A 338 -9.22 6.13 14.79
N HIS A 339 -9.18 7.32 15.38
CA HIS A 339 -8.84 7.51 16.80
C HIS A 339 -9.90 8.34 17.52
N TYR A 340 -10.37 7.84 18.64
CA TYR A 340 -11.48 8.44 19.40
C TYR A 340 -11.20 8.59 20.90
N THR A 341 -10.59 7.57 21.52
CA THR A 341 -10.57 7.36 22.98
C THR A 341 -9.27 6.69 23.43
N THR A 342 -9.09 6.59 24.75
CA THR A 342 -7.95 5.95 25.42
C THR A 342 -8.44 5.10 26.59
N TYR A 343 -7.81 3.96 26.83
CA TYR A 343 -8.04 3.14 28.03
C TYR A 343 -6.75 2.91 28.82
N TYR A 344 -6.90 2.63 30.12
CA TYR A 344 -5.87 1.96 30.88
C TYR A 344 -5.88 0.45 30.61
N ALA A 345 -4.70 -0.16 30.56
CA ALA A 345 -4.49 -1.58 30.35
C ALA A 345 -3.67 -2.15 31.50
N SER A 346 -4.17 -3.20 32.15
CA SER A 346 -3.44 -3.94 33.19
C SER A 346 -3.24 -5.40 32.81
N ASN A 347 -2.19 -6.02 33.35
CA ASN A 347 -1.89 -7.43 33.11
C ASN A 347 -2.98 -8.33 33.72
N TYR A 348 -3.59 -9.19 32.91
CA TYR A 348 -4.61 -10.13 33.38
C TYR A 348 -4.70 -11.34 32.46
N ILE A 349 -4.39 -12.53 32.99
CA ILE A 349 -4.46 -13.79 32.24
C ILE A 349 -5.83 -14.43 32.51
N ASN A 350 -6.54 -14.82 31.44
CA ASN A 350 -7.79 -15.56 31.55
C ASN A 350 -7.68 -16.90 30.82
N GLU A 351 -7.42 -17.97 31.56
CA GLU A 351 -7.26 -19.32 31.03
C GLU A 351 -8.59 -20.05 30.76
N THR A 352 -9.72 -19.50 31.22
CA THR A 352 -11.00 -20.22 31.27
C THR A 352 -11.75 -20.30 29.94
N GLU A 353 -11.53 -19.34 29.03
CA GLU A 353 -12.21 -19.29 27.74
C GLU A 353 -11.29 -18.70 26.66
N LYS A 354 -11.05 -19.46 25.58
CA LYS A 354 -10.31 -18.96 24.42
C LYS A 354 -11.25 -18.15 23.54
N ASN A 355 -10.99 -16.85 23.46
CA ASN A 355 -11.57 -15.94 22.48
C ASN A 355 -10.59 -14.79 22.24
N TYR A 356 -10.75 -14.06 21.13
CA TYR A 356 -9.83 -12.98 20.77
C TYR A 356 -9.62 -11.96 21.91
N ARG A 357 -10.66 -11.59 22.68
CA ARG A 357 -10.54 -10.62 23.78
C ARG A 357 -9.66 -11.12 24.94
N ASN A 358 -9.80 -12.40 25.31
CA ASN A 358 -8.99 -13.01 26.35
C ASN A 358 -7.54 -13.26 25.87
N ASP A 359 -7.32 -13.51 24.58
CA ASP A 359 -6.00 -13.79 24.00
C ASP A 359 -4.97 -12.66 24.18
N TRP A 360 -5.39 -11.41 24.42
CA TRP A 360 -4.43 -10.32 24.64
C TRP A 360 -3.76 -10.42 26.03
N ASN A 361 -4.40 -11.16 26.96
CA ASN A 361 -4.10 -11.18 28.38
C ASN A 361 -4.09 -9.76 29.01
N VAL A 362 -5.12 -8.97 28.72
CA VAL A 362 -5.26 -7.57 29.19
C VAL A 362 -6.63 -7.37 29.82
N LYS A 363 -6.66 -6.72 31.00
CA LYS A 363 -7.87 -6.12 31.55
C LYS A 363 -7.85 -4.62 31.25
N LEU A 364 -8.92 -4.13 30.64
CA LEU A 364 -9.09 -2.70 30.37
C LEU A 364 -9.79 -2.01 31.54
N SER A 365 -9.40 -0.77 31.82
CA SER A 365 -10.04 0.11 32.78
C SER A 365 -10.22 1.51 32.19
N TYR A 366 -11.32 2.16 32.56
CA TYR A 366 -11.60 3.56 32.27
C TYR A 366 -11.21 4.48 33.44
N GLU A 367 -10.74 3.91 34.54
CA GLU A 367 -10.43 4.62 35.78
C GLU A 367 -9.07 4.17 36.36
N ARG A 368 -8.38 5.09 37.02
CA ARG A 368 -7.20 4.83 37.85
C ARG A 368 -7.45 5.46 39.22
N ASN A 369 -7.32 4.69 40.30
CA ASN A 369 -7.56 5.15 41.68
C ASN A 369 -8.93 5.83 41.90
N GLY A 370 -9.98 5.34 41.23
CA GLY A 370 -11.34 5.90 41.31
C GLY A 370 -11.55 7.20 40.52
N VAL A 371 -10.56 7.63 39.74
CA VAL A 371 -10.66 8.80 38.85
C VAL A 371 -10.78 8.31 37.40
N PRO A 372 -11.86 8.69 36.67
CA PRO A 372 -11.98 8.41 35.24
C PRO A 372 -10.86 9.05 34.41
N ILE A 373 -10.40 8.32 33.39
CA ILE A 373 -9.35 8.75 32.45
C ILE A 373 -9.71 10.01 31.65
N GLY A 374 -11.01 10.28 31.52
CA GLY A 374 -11.57 11.45 30.84
C GLY A 374 -13.07 11.55 31.07
N LYS A 375 -13.69 12.59 30.52
CA LYS A 375 -15.16 12.73 30.53
C LYS A 375 -15.78 11.74 29.54
N LYS A 376 -16.76 10.93 29.98
CA LYS A 376 -17.52 10.04 29.08
C LYS A 376 -18.46 10.84 28.16
N ALA A 377 -18.59 10.42 26.91
CA ALA A 377 -19.56 10.95 25.95
C ALA A 377 -20.93 10.22 26.07
N TYR A 378 -21.76 10.27 25.03
CA TYR A 378 -23.01 9.51 24.99
C TYR A 378 -22.74 8.01 24.80
N SER A 379 -21.85 7.65 23.88
CA SER A 379 -21.38 6.27 23.72
C SER A 379 -20.57 5.80 24.93
N ASP A 380 -20.96 4.67 25.54
CA ASP A 380 -20.34 4.13 26.76
C ASP A 380 -18.84 3.83 26.63
N TRP A 381 -18.33 3.63 25.42
CA TRP A 381 -16.93 3.34 25.13
C TRP A 381 -16.08 4.62 24.93
N LEU A 382 -16.70 5.77 24.67
CA LEU A 382 -16.01 6.99 24.24
C LEU A 382 -15.72 7.91 25.43
N TYR A 383 -14.44 8.02 25.79
CA TYR A 383 -13.94 8.93 26.83
C TYR A 383 -13.07 9.99 26.17
N VAL A 384 -13.26 11.25 26.57
CA VAL A 384 -12.53 12.40 26.05
C VAL A 384 -11.13 12.44 26.67
N VAL A 385 -10.14 11.95 25.91
CA VAL A 385 -8.74 11.81 26.35
C VAL A 385 -7.80 12.31 25.24
N PRO A 386 -7.64 13.65 25.06
CA PRO A 386 -6.97 14.23 23.90
C PRO A 386 -5.52 13.76 23.72
N TRP A 387 -4.74 13.67 24.80
CA TRP A 387 -3.33 13.23 24.77
C TRP A 387 -3.15 11.79 24.21
N GLY A 388 -4.23 11.02 24.12
CA GLY A 388 -4.25 9.72 23.46
C GLY A 388 -3.90 9.79 21.97
N ILE A 389 -4.32 10.83 21.24
CA ILE A 389 -4.03 10.94 19.80
C ILE A 389 -2.55 11.22 19.56
N TYR A 390 -1.94 12.08 20.38
CA TYR A 390 -0.51 12.35 20.36
C TYR A 390 0.28 11.05 20.56
N LYS A 391 -0.01 10.30 21.64
CA LYS A 391 0.68 9.04 21.92
C LYS A 391 0.44 7.97 20.86
N ALA A 392 -0.78 7.85 20.34
CA ALA A 392 -1.11 6.93 19.25
C ALA A 392 -0.31 7.22 17.98
N VAL A 393 -0.26 8.48 17.55
CA VAL A 393 0.49 8.91 16.36
C VAL A 393 2.00 8.73 16.57
N MET A 394 2.54 9.19 17.70
CA MET A 394 3.99 9.10 17.98
C MET A 394 4.46 7.64 18.13
N TRP A 395 3.69 6.79 18.81
CA TRP A 395 3.99 5.36 18.89
C TRP A 395 3.94 4.69 17.50
N THR A 396 2.99 5.08 16.64
CA THR A 396 2.93 4.59 15.26
C THR A 396 4.17 5.01 14.48
N LYS A 397 4.61 6.27 14.63
CA LYS A 397 5.87 6.77 14.04
C LYS A 397 7.08 5.94 14.49
N GLU A 398 7.21 5.71 15.80
CA GLU A 398 8.35 5.00 16.40
C GLU A 398 8.37 3.50 16.09
N LYS A 399 7.21 2.86 15.90
CA LYS A 399 7.10 1.40 15.72
C LYS A 399 6.93 0.92 14.29
N PHE A 400 6.62 1.81 13.34
CA PHE A 400 6.35 1.43 11.95
C PHE A 400 7.04 2.33 10.92
N ASN A 401 8.23 2.87 11.27
CA ASN A 401 9.11 3.64 10.38
C ASN A 401 8.52 4.98 9.87
N ASN A 402 7.83 5.73 10.74
CA ASN A 402 7.20 7.03 10.42
C ASN A 402 6.37 7.05 9.11
N PRO A 403 5.36 6.16 9.00
CA PRO A 403 4.57 6.04 7.78
C PRO A 403 3.77 7.33 7.54
N VAL A 404 3.34 7.56 6.30
CA VAL A 404 2.41 8.66 6.00
C VAL A 404 1.07 8.36 6.70
N ILE A 405 0.65 9.22 7.61
CA ILE A 405 -0.57 9.05 8.42
C ILE A 405 -1.67 10.02 7.96
N ILE A 406 -2.90 9.54 7.94
CA ILE A 406 -4.12 10.36 7.88
C ILE A 406 -4.94 10.01 9.12
N ILE A 407 -5.42 11.01 9.87
CA ILE A 407 -6.47 10.75 10.87
C ILE A 407 -7.78 10.59 10.09
N GLY A 408 -8.20 9.34 9.88
CA GLY A 408 -9.31 8.95 9.00
C GLY A 408 -10.68 9.17 9.64
N GLU A 409 -10.72 9.11 10.97
CA GLU A 409 -11.87 9.43 11.82
C GLU A 409 -11.40 9.94 13.19
N ASN A 410 -12.07 10.97 13.68
CA ASN A 410 -12.00 11.44 15.06
C ASN A 410 -13.27 12.26 15.35
N GLY A 411 -13.89 12.11 16.52
CA GLY A 411 -15.16 12.76 16.82
C GLY A 411 -15.78 12.36 18.16
N ILE A 412 -16.95 12.93 18.46
CA ILE A 412 -17.69 12.69 19.70
C ILE A 412 -19.20 12.78 19.45
N ASP A 413 -19.99 11.99 20.17
CA ASP A 413 -21.43 11.92 20.03
C ASP A 413 -22.24 12.63 21.13
N GLN A 414 -23.49 12.93 20.79
CA GLN A 414 -24.56 13.37 21.71
C GLN A 414 -25.75 12.42 21.61
N ALA A 415 -26.68 12.53 22.56
CA ALA A 415 -27.93 11.78 22.53
C ALA A 415 -28.84 12.22 21.35
N GLY A 416 -29.55 11.26 20.77
CA GLY A 416 -30.42 11.45 19.61
C GLY A 416 -31.80 12.04 19.91
N ASN A 417 -32.18 12.13 21.18
CA ASN A 417 -33.43 12.70 21.66
C ASN A 417 -33.31 14.19 22.07
N GLU A 418 -32.18 14.83 21.78
CA GLU A 418 -31.98 16.26 22.01
C GLU A 418 -32.96 17.14 21.22
N THR A 419 -33.37 18.25 21.83
CA THR A 419 -34.16 19.28 21.13
C THR A 419 -33.34 19.93 20.02
N LEU A 420 -33.96 20.44 18.94
CA LEU A 420 -33.20 21.09 17.85
C LEU A 420 -32.23 22.19 18.35
N PRO A 421 -32.62 23.13 19.25
CA PRO A 421 -31.67 24.09 19.79
C PRO A 421 -30.50 23.46 20.54
N GLY A 422 -30.74 22.45 21.39
CA GLY A 422 -29.69 21.71 22.10
C GLY A 422 -28.78 20.92 21.14
N ALA A 423 -29.36 20.28 20.12
CA ALA A 423 -28.64 19.52 19.13
C ALA A 423 -27.74 20.37 18.22
N LEU A 424 -28.04 21.66 18.05
CA LEU A 424 -27.23 22.64 17.33
C LEU A 424 -26.16 23.32 18.20
N TYR A 425 -26.37 23.38 19.52
CA TYR A 425 -25.46 23.98 20.49
C TYR A 425 -24.47 22.95 21.04
N ASP A 426 -23.55 22.50 20.19
CA ASP A 426 -22.62 21.40 20.49
C ASP A 426 -21.22 21.87 20.92
N THR A 427 -21.15 22.82 21.85
CA THR A 427 -19.88 23.39 22.34
C THR A 427 -18.92 22.36 22.96
N PHE A 428 -19.44 21.25 23.50
CA PHE A 428 -18.62 20.12 23.95
C PHE A 428 -17.87 19.43 22.79
N ARG A 429 -18.42 19.45 21.57
CA ARG A 429 -17.79 18.91 20.35
C ARG A 429 -16.72 19.87 19.82
N ILE A 430 -16.90 21.18 20.00
CA ILE A 430 -15.84 22.18 19.77
C ILE A 430 -14.66 21.90 20.70
N ASP A 431 -14.90 21.80 22.01
CA ASP A 431 -13.88 21.53 23.03
C ASP A 431 -13.10 20.22 22.74
N TYR A 432 -13.82 19.18 22.31
CA TYR A 432 -13.22 17.93 21.84
C TYR A 432 -12.28 18.16 20.64
N PHE A 433 -12.78 18.76 19.56
CA PHE A 433 -11.97 18.95 18.35
C PHE A 433 -10.78 19.86 18.56
N GLU A 434 -10.93 20.96 19.29
CA GLU A 434 -9.85 21.90 19.59
C GLU A 434 -8.71 21.20 20.35
N LYS A 435 -9.04 20.39 21.38
CA LYS A 435 -8.04 19.66 22.16
C LYS A 435 -7.38 18.54 21.37
N TYR A 436 -8.13 17.73 20.62
CA TYR A 436 -7.54 16.64 19.83
C TYR A 436 -6.68 17.18 18.67
N LEU A 437 -7.08 18.29 18.04
CA LEU A 437 -6.27 18.95 17.00
C LEU A 437 -5.02 19.64 17.57
N HIS A 438 -5.06 20.14 18.81
CA HIS A 438 -3.88 20.62 19.52
C HIS A 438 -2.87 19.50 19.75
N GLU A 439 -3.30 18.37 20.30
CA GLU A 439 -2.44 17.20 20.55
C GLU A 439 -1.90 16.59 19.25
N LEU A 440 -2.71 16.60 18.18
CA LEU A 440 -2.24 16.23 16.85
C LEU A 440 -1.15 17.18 16.36
N LYS A 441 -1.35 18.50 16.46
CA LYS A 441 -0.34 19.52 16.10
C LYS A 441 0.98 19.31 16.86
N CYS A 442 0.93 18.95 18.15
CA CYS A 442 2.13 18.57 18.90
C CYS A 442 2.87 17.40 18.25
N ALA A 443 2.17 16.32 17.87
CA ALA A 443 2.79 15.17 17.20
C ALA A 443 3.40 15.54 15.84
N LEU A 444 2.79 16.43 15.06
CA LEU A 444 3.37 16.95 13.82
C LEU A 444 4.67 17.73 14.09
N ASN A 445 4.68 18.61 15.10
CA ASN A 445 5.87 19.36 15.50
C ASN A 445 7.01 18.43 15.95
N ASP A 446 6.68 17.32 16.60
CA ASP A 446 7.61 16.27 17.03
C ASP A 446 7.92 15.24 15.91
N GLY A 447 7.64 15.60 14.66
CA GLY A 447 8.10 14.93 13.44
C GLY A 447 7.23 13.77 12.95
N ALA A 448 5.98 13.65 13.41
CA ALA A 448 5.04 12.69 12.84
C ALA A 448 4.57 13.10 11.44
N ASN A 449 4.64 12.15 10.51
CA ASN A 449 4.28 12.35 9.10
C ASN A 449 2.76 12.31 8.85
N VAL A 450 2.01 13.20 9.51
CA VAL A 450 0.55 13.30 9.36
C VAL A 450 0.19 14.34 8.29
N ILE A 451 -0.56 13.93 7.26
CA ILE A 451 -0.88 14.78 6.10
C ILE A 451 -2.35 15.23 6.03
N GLY A 452 -3.23 14.72 6.90
CA GLY A 452 -4.63 15.13 6.91
C GLY A 452 -5.44 14.63 8.10
N TYR A 453 -6.61 15.23 8.27
CA TYR A 453 -7.55 14.98 9.36
C TYR A 453 -9.00 15.01 8.85
N PHE A 454 -9.76 13.99 9.20
CA PHE A 454 -11.17 13.83 8.84
C PHE A 454 -12.05 13.72 10.09
N ALA A 455 -12.95 14.68 10.27
CA ALA A 455 -13.92 14.65 11.36
C ALA A 455 -15.01 13.59 11.11
N TRP A 456 -15.21 12.70 12.07
CA TRP A 456 -16.39 11.83 12.14
C TRP A 456 -17.49 12.53 12.94
N SER A 457 -18.61 12.94 12.34
CA SER A 457 -19.03 12.77 10.94
C SER A 457 -19.48 14.10 10.31
N LEU A 458 -19.67 14.12 8.99
CA LEU A 458 -20.31 15.26 8.33
C LEU A 458 -21.74 15.48 8.87
N LEU A 459 -22.55 14.44 8.83
CA LEU A 459 -23.98 14.42 9.15
C LEU A 459 -24.24 13.58 10.40
N ASP A 460 -25.33 13.84 11.11
CA ASP A 460 -25.89 12.89 12.07
C ASP A 460 -26.45 11.65 11.33
N THR A 461 -25.74 10.53 11.42
CA THR A 461 -25.96 9.32 10.59
C THR A 461 -26.82 8.24 11.29
N PHE A 462 -26.89 7.05 10.67
CA PHE A 462 -27.30 5.80 11.31
C PHE A 462 -26.08 5.12 11.96
N GLU A 463 -25.96 5.15 13.28
CA GLU A 463 -24.84 4.64 14.06
C GLU A 463 -25.02 3.15 14.41
N TRP A 464 -24.94 2.29 13.38
CA TRP A 464 -24.94 0.82 13.49
C TRP A 464 -26.08 0.29 14.40
N ARG A 465 -25.74 -0.37 15.51
CA ARG A 465 -26.71 -0.91 16.47
C ARG A 465 -27.35 0.14 17.38
N LEU A 466 -26.79 1.35 17.49
CA LEU A 466 -27.44 2.49 18.17
C LEU A 466 -28.48 3.16 17.27
N GLY A 467 -28.55 2.80 15.99
CA GLY A 467 -29.52 3.34 15.05
C GLY A 467 -29.40 4.86 14.95
N PHE A 468 -30.41 5.60 15.42
CA PHE A 468 -30.36 7.07 15.41
C PHE A 468 -30.21 7.69 16.80
N THR A 469 -29.90 6.91 17.84
CA THR A 469 -29.79 7.43 19.22
C THR A 469 -28.42 8.04 19.53
N SER A 470 -27.39 7.75 18.75
CA SER A 470 -26.10 8.46 18.77
C SER A 470 -26.02 9.45 17.59
N LYS A 471 -25.28 10.55 17.79
CA LYS A 471 -25.25 11.73 16.93
C LYS A 471 -23.83 12.32 16.86
N PHE A 472 -23.02 11.83 15.92
CA PHE A 472 -21.63 12.27 15.69
C PHE A 472 -21.48 13.51 14.79
N GLY A 473 -22.53 13.90 14.06
CA GLY A 473 -22.42 14.87 12.98
C GLY A 473 -22.09 16.28 13.44
N ILE A 474 -21.28 17.00 12.67
CA ILE A 474 -21.15 18.47 12.78
C ILE A 474 -22.33 19.21 12.11
N VAL A 475 -23.13 18.51 11.31
CA VAL A 475 -24.41 18.95 10.73
C VAL A 475 -25.52 18.05 11.28
N TYR A 476 -26.50 18.66 11.93
CA TYR A 476 -27.73 17.98 12.35
C TYR A 476 -28.62 17.66 11.15
N VAL A 477 -29.26 16.49 11.17
CA VAL A 477 -30.28 16.11 10.17
C VAL A 477 -31.61 15.87 10.87
N ASP A 478 -32.60 16.70 10.55
CA ASP A 478 -34.00 16.43 10.87
C ASP A 478 -34.49 15.27 10.01
N ARG A 479 -34.76 14.10 10.60
CA ARG A 479 -35.21 12.92 9.83
C ARG A 479 -36.66 12.94 9.38
N GLN A 480 -37.46 13.94 9.77
CA GLN A 480 -38.82 14.10 9.25
C GLN A 480 -38.81 14.86 7.91
N THR A 481 -37.97 15.88 7.79
CA THR A 481 -37.86 16.73 6.58
C THR A 481 -36.60 16.49 5.75
N PHE A 482 -35.69 15.65 6.27
CA PHE A 482 -34.30 15.43 5.83
C PHE A 482 -33.43 16.71 5.83
N THR A 483 -33.89 17.81 6.44
CA THR A 483 -33.19 19.10 6.38
C THR A 483 -31.89 19.09 7.18
N ARG A 484 -30.81 19.59 6.56
CA ARG A 484 -29.48 19.72 7.13
C ARG A 484 -29.33 21.08 7.84
N TYR A 485 -28.87 21.07 9.08
CA TYR A 485 -28.63 22.26 9.90
C TYR A 485 -27.22 22.21 10.50
N PRO A 486 -26.28 23.08 10.07
CA PRO A 486 -24.94 23.13 10.66
C PRO A 486 -25.00 23.44 12.16
N LYS A 487 -24.28 22.67 12.98
CA LYS A 487 -24.13 22.90 14.42
C LYS A 487 -23.05 23.98 14.69
N ASP A 488 -22.81 24.31 15.94
CA ASP A 488 -21.75 25.25 16.32
C ASP A 488 -20.35 24.71 15.99
N SER A 489 -20.11 23.41 16.09
CA SER A 489 -18.87 22.75 15.63
C SER A 489 -18.57 22.98 14.15
N ALA A 490 -19.57 22.90 13.26
CA ALA A 490 -19.41 23.25 11.85
C ALA A 490 -19.10 24.76 11.65
N ARG A 491 -19.69 25.64 12.47
CA ARG A 491 -19.36 27.07 12.46
C ARG A 491 -17.94 27.35 12.97
N TRP A 492 -17.46 26.60 13.97
CA TRP A 492 -16.10 26.67 14.50
C TRP A 492 -15.07 26.24 13.47
N PHE A 493 -15.24 25.07 12.81
CA PHE A 493 -14.33 24.62 11.74
C PHE A 493 -14.18 25.65 10.61
N ARG A 494 -15.28 26.33 10.25
CA ARG A 494 -15.26 27.40 9.25
C ARG A 494 -14.36 28.58 9.68
N LYS A 495 -14.43 28.99 10.95
CA LYS A 495 -13.62 30.07 11.52
C LYS A 495 -12.15 29.65 11.68
N ALA A 496 -11.89 28.46 12.22
CA ALA A 496 -10.54 27.91 12.39
C ALA A 496 -9.76 27.84 11.06
N LYS A 497 -10.46 27.62 9.93
CA LYS A 497 -9.84 27.62 8.59
C LYS A 497 -9.67 29.02 7.95
N GLY A 498 -9.79 30.10 8.71
CA GLY A 498 -9.53 31.47 8.25
C GLY A 498 -10.61 32.09 7.35
N ARG A 499 -11.79 31.46 7.21
CA ARG A 499 -12.94 32.09 6.56
C ARG A 499 -13.75 32.89 7.58
N GLU A 500 -13.39 34.16 7.76
CA GLU A 500 -14.29 35.11 8.43
C GLU A 500 -15.56 35.36 7.63
N ASP A 501 -16.66 35.66 8.33
CA ASP A 501 -17.86 36.20 7.71
C ASP A 501 -17.56 37.62 7.17
N ALA A 502 -17.19 37.70 5.88
CA ALA A 502 -16.91 38.94 5.12
C ALA A 502 -18.13 39.88 4.94
N ASN A 503 -19.04 39.88 5.91
CA ASN A 503 -20.34 40.55 5.91
C ASN A 503 -20.59 41.34 7.21
N ARG A 504 -19.62 41.42 8.14
CA ARG A 504 -19.70 42.28 9.35
C ARG A 504 -19.05 43.65 9.18
N GLU A 505 -17.88 43.77 8.55
CA GLU A 505 -17.25 45.09 8.34
C GLU A 505 -17.99 45.98 7.34
N ARG A 506 -18.75 45.39 6.41
CA ARG A 506 -19.50 46.13 5.38
C ARG A 506 -20.76 46.86 5.89
N LYS A 507 -21.00 46.87 7.21
CA LYS A 507 -22.06 47.66 7.86
C LYS A 507 -21.56 48.91 8.62
N GLY A 508 -20.24 49.14 8.67
CA GLY A 508 -19.64 50.25 9.43
C GLY A 508 -19.37 51.54 8.64
N ARG A 509 -19.50 51.55 7.31
CA ARG A 509 -19.29 52.75 6.47
C ARG A 509 -20.49 52.95 5.54
N GLY A 510 -21.04 54.15 5.55
CA GLY A 510 -22.39 54.41 5.08
C GLY A 510 -22.55 54.66 3.58
N ALA A 511 -23.82 54.53 3.17
CA ALA A 511 -24.49 55.19 2.05
C ALA A 511 -24.24 54.70 0.59
N LYS A 512 -25.38 54.43 -0.07
CA LYS A 512 -25.62 54.38 -1.54
C LYS A 512 -24.93 53.26 -2.34
N HIS A 513 -25.61 52.12 -2.48
CA HIS A 513 -26.42 51.87 -3.69
C HIS A 513 -27.33 50.64 -3.57
N THR A 514 -28.45 50.69 -4.26
CA THR A 514 -29.43 49.63 -4.44
C THR A 514 -28.91 48.52 -5.35
N HIS A 515 -28.99 47.25 -4.93
CA HIS A 515 -29.23 46.13 -5.85
C HIS A 515 -29.91 44.97 -5.10
N ARG A 516 -31.21 44.83 -5.36
CA ARG A 516 -31.97 43.59 -5.22
C ARG A 516 -32.08 43.01 -6.63
N GLU A 517 -32.33 41.70 -6.74
CA GLU A 517 -32.44 40.94 -8.00
C GLU A 517 -31.11 40.64 -8.72
N THR A 518 -30.70 39.36 -8.71
CA THR A 518 -30.29 38.53 -9.88
C THR A 518 -29.78 37.15 -9.43
N TRP A 519 -30.64 36.27 -8.89
CA TRP A 519 -30.33 34.83 -8.71
C TRP A 519 -31.56 33.92 -8.92
N ARG A 520 -32.32 34.20 -9.99
CA ARG A 520 -33.18 33.23 -10.69
C ARG A 520 -32.87 33.36 -12.18
N LEU A 521 -33.02 32.25 -12.92
CA LEU A 521 -32.62 32.06 -14.33
C LEU A 521 -31.13 31.72 -14.57
N ARG A 522 -30.76 30.46 -14.28
CA ARG A 522 -29.84 29.65 -15.09
C ARG A 522 -30.12 28.15 -14.87
N ARG A 523 -31.30 27.71 -15.32
CA ARG A 523 -31.68 26.29 -15.40
C ARG A 523 -32.65 26.06 -16.57
N ALA A 524 -32.13 26.16 -17.80
CA ALA A 524 -32.70 25.66 -19.05
C ALA A 524 -31.82 26.13 -20.25
N ALA A 525 -30.86 25.30 -20.69
CA ALA A 525 -30.26 25.33 -22.05
C ALA A 525 -29.05 24.37 -22.12
N SER A 526 -29.27 23.09 -22.42
CA SER A 526 -28.21 22.16 -22.82
C SER A 526 -28.80 20.91 -23.50
N SER A 527 -29.44 21.11 -24.66
CA SER A 527 -29.91 20.02 -25.52
C SER A 527 -30.13 20.50 -26.95
N CYS A 528 -29.10 20.41 -27.80
CA CYS A 528 -29.24 20.34 -29.26
C CYS A 528 -28.03 19.61 -29.89
N PRO A 529 -28.25 18.59 -30.75
CA PRO A 529 -27.23 17.96 -31.58
C PRO A 529 -27.03 18.73 -32.92
N PRO A 530 -26.05 18.36 -33.77
CA PRO A 530 -25.74 19.12 -34.99
C PRO A 530 -26.68 18.86 -36.18
N GLU A 531 -26.87 19.92 -36.96
CA GLU A 531 -27.46 20.02 -38.32
C GLU A 531 -26.53 19.45 -39.42
N SER A 532 -26.91 19.20 -40.69
CA SER A 532 -28.20 19.02 -41.42
C SER A 532 -27.91 18.51 -42.87
N LEU A 533 -28.89 18.62 -43.80
CA LEU A 533 -28.88 18.30 -45.27
C LEU A 533 -29.19 16.83 -45.64
N THR A 534 -30.09 16.46 -46.58
CA THR A 534 -30.95 17.22 -47.54
C THR A 534 -32.10 16.36 -48.12
N SER A 535 -33.28 16.98 -48.40
CA SER A 535 -34.38 16.59 -49.34
C SER A 535 -35.12 15.22 -49.12
N VAL A 536 -36.37 14.91 -49.54
CA VAL A 536 -37.36 15.37 -50.57
C VAL A 536 -38.85 15.17 -50.12
N MET A 537 -39.76 16.07 -50.54
CA MET A 537 -41.26 16.05 -50.72
C MET A 537 -42.28 15.07 -50.06
N ARG A 538 -43.35 15.69 -49.48
CA ARG A 538 -44.85 15.42 -49.58
C ARG A 538 -45.47 14.12 -48.98
N PRO A 539 -46.82 14.03 -48.75
CA PRO A 539 -47.69 14.89 -47.92
C PRO A 539 -48.71 14.12 -46.99
N PHE A 540 -49.56 14.89 -46.27
CA PHE A 540 -50.80 14.55 -45.50
C PHE A 540 -51.75 13.47 -46.09
N PRO A 541 -52.78 12.92 -45.35
CA PRO A 541 -53.45 13.43 -44.12
C PRO A 541 -53.49 12.36 -42.96
N SER A 542 -54.39 12.27 -41.95
CA SER A 542 -55.70 12.90 -41.58
C SER A 542 -56.02 12.82 -40.05
N GLN A 543 -57.10 13.50 -39.62
CA GLN A 543 -57.82 13.38 -38.32
C GLN A 543 -59.12 12.53 -38.50
N PRO A 544 -60.00 12.19 -37.51
CA PRO A 544 -60.49 12.99 -36.35
C PRO A 544 -60.51 12.24 -34.98
N ARG A 545 -60.54 12.86 -33.78
CA ARG A 545 -61.44 13.86 -33.15
C ARG A 545 -62.90 13.41 -32.90
N ARG A 546 -63.22 13.17 -31.61
CA ARG A 546 -64.43 13.56 -30.82
C ARG A 546 -64.29 12.92 -29.42
N GLY A 547 -64.69 13.52 -28.29
CA GLY A 547 -65.10 14.90 -28.03
C GLY A 547 -65.73 15.05 -26.64
N GLY A 548 -65.44 16.16 -25.95
CA GLY A 548 -66.33 16.85 -24.99
C GLY A 548 -66.54 16.22 -23.59
N GLY A 549 -66.54 17.00 -22.50
CA GLY A 549 -66.20 18.42 -22.38
C GLY A 549 -66.53 19.02 -20.99
N HIS A 550 -65.85 20.14 -20.67
CA HIS A 550 -66.11 21.08 -19.55
C HIS A 550 -65.95 20.51 -18.12
N GLY A 551 -65.35 21.19 -17.12
CA GLY A 551 -65.02 22.62 -16.94
C GLY A 551 -65.94 23.23 -15.85
N SER A 552 -65.55 24.20 -15.00
CA SER A 552 -64.25 24.85 -14.72
C SER A 552 -64.40 25.83 -13.52
N LYS A 553 -63.29 26.21 -12.85
CA LYS A 553 -63.17 27.34 -11.85
C LYS A 553 -63.89 27.11 -10.51
N GLY A 554 -63.53 27.73 -9.37
CA GLY A 554 -62.43 28.63 -8.96
C GLY A 554 -62.23 28.50 -7.42
N ALA A 555 -61.10 28.81 -6.78
CA ALA A 555 -60.36 30.07 -6.63
C ALA A 555 -60.69 30.85 -5.31
N GLN A 556 -59.64 31.29 -4.59
CA GLN A 556 -59.63 32.20 -3.40
C GLN A 556 -60.14 31.60 -2.06
N GLY A 557 -59.65 32.00 -0.87
CA GLY A 557 -58.59 32.98 -0.56
C GLY A 557 -58.23 33.10 0.95
N CYS A 558 -57.13 33.83 1.24
CA CYS A 558 -56.49 34.08 2.54
C CYS A 558 -57.37 34.65 3.68
N ARG A 559 -56.98 34.42 4.96
CA ARG A 559 -56.31 35.44 5.83
C ARG A 559 -55.91 34.93 7.24
N CYS A 560 -55.04 35.70 7.89
CA CYS A 560 -54.43 35.46 9.20
C CYS A 560 -55.31 35.88 10.40
N GLY A 561 -54.95 35.38 11.60
CA GLY A 561 -55.25 36.02 12.88
C GLY A 561 -54.09 35.80 13.86
N GLN A 562 -53.52 36.88 14.39
CA GLN A 562 -52.58 36.86 15.52
C GLN A 562 -53.36 37.04 16.83
N LEU A 563 -52.82 36.56 17.96
CA LEU A 563 -52.63 37.34 19.19
C LEU A 563 -51.70 36.59 20.16
N ALA A 564 -51.19 37.29 21.16
CA ALA A 564 -50.02 36.89 21.95
C ALA A 564 -50.21 37.18 23.46
N ALA A 565 -49.16 36.88 24.24
CA ALA A 565 -49.02 37.17 25.68
C ALA A 565 -49.97 36.38 26.61
N ASP A 566 -49.70 36.21 27.91
CA ASP A 566 -48.45 36.28 28.70
C ASP A 566 -48.75 35.65 30.07
N SER A 567 -47.78 35.05 30.76
CA SER A 567 -47.58 35.18 32.23
C SER A 567 -46.57 34.17 32.81
N LYS A 568 -46.00 34.54 33.96
CA LYS A 568 -44.84 33.94 34.60
C LYS A 568 -45.20 33.31 35.97
N LYS A 569 -44.26 32.46 36.44
CA LYS A 569 -43.56 32.56 37.75
C LYS A 569 -44.00 31.68 38.98
N ILE A 570 -42.96 31.12 39.65
CA ILE A 570 -42.84 30.61 41.06
C ILE A 570 -43.70 29.38 41.43
N LEU A 571 -43.37 28.39 42.29
CA LEU A 571 -42.35 28.08 43.33
C LEU A 571 -41.90 26.60 43.14
N SER A 572 -40.63 26.16 43.22
CA SER A 572 -39.72 25.96 44.38
C SER A 572 -40.29 25.18 45.58
N TRP A 573 -39.70 24.02 45.92
CA TRP A 573 -39.17 23.71 47.26
C TRP A 573 -38.32 22.42 47.29
N GLU A 574 -37.49 22.29 48.32
CA GLU A 574 -36.42 21.29 48.49
C GLU A 574 -36.77 20.20 49.53
N ALA A 575 -36.10 19.04 49.45
CA ALA A 575 -35.59 18.19 50.55
C ALA A 575 -35.00 16.92 49.92
N GLN A 576 -33.69 16.62 50.00
CA GLN A 576 -32.91 16.15 51.16
C GLN A 576 -33.44 14.85 51.80
N GLY A 577 -32.61 13.80 51.73
CA GLY A 577 -32.82 12.50 52.38
C GLY A 577 -31.69 11.54 52.01
N SER A 578 -30.85 11.17 52.98
CA SER A 578 -29.59 10.44 52.79
C SER A 578 -29.45 9.24 53.76
N PHE A 579 -28.41 8.41 53.58
CA PHE A 579 -28.00 7.27 54.45
C PHE A 579 -28.90 5.99 54.42
N VAL A 580 -28.43 4.74 54.57
CA VAL A 580 -27.09 4.11 54.38
C VAL A 580 -27.18 2.56 54.46
N SER A 581 -26.23 1.81 53.87
CA SER A 581 -25.91 0.37 54.13
C SER A 581 -26.99 -0.70 53.80
N SER A 582 -26.75 -2.02 53.67
CA SER A 582 -25.55 -2.84 53.31
C SER A 582 -25.97 -4.32 53.04
N GLN A 583 -25.01 -5.19 52.67
CA GLN A 583 -25.09 -6.67 52.59
C GLN A 583 -25.88 -7.25 51.38
N ARG A 584 -25.28 -8.05 50.49
CA ARG A 584 -24.76 -9.44 50.58
C ARG A 584 -25.86 -10.52 50.73
N ILE A 585 -25.97 -11.38 49.72
CA ILE A 585 -26.19 -12.86 49.70
C ILE A 585 -26.12 -13.24 48.20
N GLN A 586 -25.12 -13.98 47.69
CA GLN A 586 -24.79 -15.42 47.80
C GLN A 586 -25.72 -16.41 47.06
N HIS A 587 -25.07 -17.40 46.42
CA HIS A 587 -25.64 -18.51 45.67
C HIS A 587 -26.59 -19.40 46.48
N ALA A 588 -27.62 -19.96 45.82
CA ALA A 588 -27.98 -21.39 45.90
C ALA A 588 -28.90 -21.79 44.73
N GLY A 589 -28.82 -23.03 44.27
CA GLY A 589 -29.72 -23.62 43.26
C GLY A 589 -30.65 -24.70 43.86
N PHE A 590 -30.93 -25.73 43.06
CA PHE A 590 -31.90 -26.86 43.25
C PHE A 590 -33.31 -26.61 42.65
N ARG A 591 -34.07 -27.63 42.21
CA ARG A 591 -33.92 -29.09 42.41
C ARG A 591 -34.46 -29.93 41.23
N ARG A 592 -33.95 -31.16 41.09
CA ARG A 592 -34.55 -32.25 40.28
C ARG A 592 -35.92 -32.68 40.84
N ILE A 593 -36.77 -33.23 39.97
CA ILE A 593 -37.81 -34.22 40.33
C ILE A 593 -37.67 -35.42 39.38
N LEU A 594 -37.67 -36.63 39.95
CA LEU A 594 -37.96 -37.92 39.28
C LEU A 594 -39.32 -38.40 39.79
N PRO A 595 -39.96 -39.36 39.09
CA PRO A 595 -40.08 -40.68 39.74
C PRO A 595 -39.79 -41.88 38.82
N ASN A 596 -39.55 -43.02 39.45
CA ASN A 596 -39.21 -44.32 38.85
C ASN A 596 -40.44 -45.13 38.41
N GLY A 597 -40.21 -46.17 37.59
CA GLY A 597 -41.17 -47.28 37.37
C GLY A 597 -40.56 -48.42 36.54
N HIS A 598 -40.23 -49.55 37.17
CA HIS A 598 -39.80 -50.82 36.53
C HIS A 598 -41.02 -51.55 35.90
N THR A 599 -40.97 -52.68 35.15
CA THR A 599 -40.06 -53.85 35.16
C THR A 599 -40.28 -54.77 33.92
N GLU A 600 -39.41 -55.79 33.72
CA GLU A 600 -39.61 -57.04 32.93
C GLU A 600 -39.54 -57.01 31.38
N LYS A 601 -38.99 -58.01 30.66
CA LYS A 601 -38.00 -59.09 30.95
C LYS A 601 -37.50 -59.76 29.64
N GLN A 602 -36.42 -60.56 29.75
CA GLN A 602 -35.99 -61.69 28.88
C GLN A 602 -35.36 -61.47 27.48
N THR A 603 -34.02 -61.54 27.46
CA THR A 603 -33.16 -62.54 26.77
C THR A 603 -33.47 -63.04 25.33
N GLU A 604 -32.57 -62.77 24.37
CA GLU A 604 -31.59 -63.72 23.77
C GLU A 604 -30.84 -63.08 22.57
N GLY A 605 -29.64 -63.58 22.21
CA GLY A 605 -28.93 -63.24 20.96
C GLY A 605 -27.47 -62.77 21.12
N GLU A 606 -26.51 -63.58 20.67
CA GLU A 606 -25.06 -63.41 20.90
C GLU A 606 -24.28 -62.80 19.71
N GLU A 607 -23.11 -62.23 20.05
CA GLU A 607 -21.83 -62.15 19.32
C GLU A 607 -21.65 -61.73 17.81
N ARG A 608 -20.51 -61.02 17.64
CA ARG A 608 -19.46 -61.16 16.58
C ARG A 608 -19.36 -60.22 15.35
N GLN A 609 -18.50 -59.22 15.54
CA GLN A 609 -17.25 -58.92 14.80
C GLN A 609 -17.00 -59.37 13.34
N ARG A 610 -16.46 -58.39 12.58
CA ARG A 610 -15.26 -58.42 11.68
C ARG A 610 -15.38 -58.78 10.18
N ARG A 611 -14.77 -57.87 9.39
CA ARG A 611 -14.03 -58.01 8.11
C ARG A 611 -14.79 -58.13 6.77
N GLU A 612 -14.19 -57.92 5.57
CA GLU A 612 -13.10 -57.05 5.05
C GLU A 612 -12.80 -57.47 3.58
N THR A 613 -12.71 -56.54 2.60
CA THR A 613 -11.98 -56.69 1.29
C THR A 613 -12.37 -57.83 0.31
N GLN A 614 -11.95 -57.94 -0.98
CA GLN A 614 -11.57 -56.99 -2.05
C GLN A 614 -11.34 -57.76 -3.40
N ARG A 615 -11.43 -57.05 -4.56
CA ARG A 615 -10.83 -57.30 -5.91
C ARG A 615 -11.47 -58.33 -6.85
N GLU A 616 -11.66 -57.90 -8.10
CA GLU A 616 -11.07 -58.58 -9.27
C GLU A 616 -10.88 -57.65 -10.50
N ARG A 617 -10.36 -58.19 -11.60
CA ARG A 617 -9.92 -57.50 -12.86
C ARG A 617 -10.32 -58.39 -14.09
N ASN A 618 -10.04 -58.12 -15.37
CA ASN A 618 -9.20 -57.13 -16.07
C ASN A 618 -9.62 -57.02 -17.57
N MET A 619 -9.07 -56.04 -18.32
CA MET A 619 -8.90 -56.05 -19.80
C MET A 619 -10.16 -55.96 -20.71
N ALA A 620 -10.11 -55.50 -21.98
CA ALA A 620 -9.15 -54.62 -22.69
C ALA A 620 -9.69 -54.11 -24.07
N ALA A 621 -9.15 -52.95 -24.49
CA ALA A 621 -8.74 -52.56 -25.85
C ALA A 621 -9.71 -52.26 -27.05
N THR A 622 -9.24 -51.27 -27.84
CA THR A 622 -9.58 -50.81 -29.21
C THR A 622 -10.65 -49.71 -29.38
N ALA A 623 -10.56 -48.75 -30.32
CA ALA A 623 -9.46 -47.93 -30.89
C ALA A 623 -10.01 -47.08 -32.06
N SER A 624 -9.52 -45.83 -32.18
CA SER A 624 -9.29 -45.08 -33.44
C SER A 624 -10.32 -44.10 -34.04
N LEU A 625 -9.74 -43.08 -34.71
CA LEU A 625 -10.24 -42.18 -35.78
C LEU A 625 -11.04 -40.87 -35.49
N LYS A 626 -10.23 -39.83 -35.21
CA LYS A 626 -10.06 -38.56 -35.98
C LYS A 626 -11.20 -37.52 -36.15
N SER A 627 -10.81 -36.29 -35.77
CA SER A 627 -10.96 -35.02 -36.52
C SER A 627 -12.34 -34.35 -36.60
N SER A 628 -12.50 -33.03 -36.76
CA SER A 628 -11.65 -31.84 -36.49
C SER A 628 -12.43 -30.57 -36.87
N LEU A 629 -12.43 -29.51 -36.05
CA LEU A 629 -12.77 -28.10 -36.39
C LEU A 629 -12.39 -27.25 -35.15
N LEU A 630 -11.21 -26.61 -35.09
CA LEU A 630 -10.82 -25.32 -35.70
C LEU A 630 -11.28 -24.07 -34.93
N LEU A 631 -10.42 -23.65 -33.98
CA LEU A 631 -9.96 -22.27 -33.71
C LEU A 631 -10.93 -21.18 -33.18
N PRO A 632 -10.44 -20.07 -32.56
CA PRO A 632 -9.06 -19.77 -32.13
C PRO A 632 -8.89 -19.38 -30.65
N SER A 633 -7.64 -19.47 -30.18
CA SER A 633 -7.04 -18.79 -28.99
C SER A 633 -6.96 -17.23 -29.22
N PRO A 634 -6.38 -16.35 -28.35
CA PRO A 634 -5.45 -16.62 -27.23
C PRO A 634 -5.43 -15.70 -25.97
N ILE A 635 -4.73 -16.19 -24.92
CA ILE A 635 -3.68 -15.55 -24.08
C ILE A 635 -3.82 -14.08 -23.62
N SER A 636 -3.67 -13.85 -22.30
CA SER A 636 -2.72 -12.83 -21.77
C SER A 636 -2.30 -13.08 -20.30
N ASP A 637 -1.49 -14.12 -20.05
CA ASP A 637 -0.63 -14.16 -18.86
C ASP A 637 0.69 -13.41 -19.14
N PHE A 638 1.33 -12.89 -18.08
CA PHE A 638 2.52 -12.04 -18.04
C PHE A 638 2.33 -10.53 -18.30
N SER A 639 2.30 -9.74 -17.22
CA SER A 639 2.66 -8.30 -17.24
C SER A 639 3.43 -7.90 -15.98
N GLY A 640 4.76 -8.06 -16.00
CA GLY A 640 5.67 -7.45 -15.03
C GLY A 640 6.08 -6.07 -15.54
N ALA A 641 5.23 -5.07 -15.39
CA ALA A 641 5.18 -3.94 -16.31
C ALA A 641 6.37 -2.94 -16.27
N ALA A 642 6.48 -2.10 -17.31
CA ALA A 642 7.57 -1.17 -17.57
C ALA A 642 7.04 0.24 -17.87
N VAL A 643 7.78 1.29 -17.47
CA VAL A 643 7.39 2.68 -17.74
C VAL A 643 7.97 3.11 -19.08
N SER A 644 7.16 3.26 -20.12
CA SER A 644 7.48 4.21 -21.19
C SER A 644 6.23 4.80 -21.82
N LEU A 645 6.27 6.13 -22.01
CA LEU A 645 5.30 6.87 -22.81
C LEU A 645 5.48 6.52 -24.29
N SER A 646 4.42 6.10 -24.98
CA SER A 646 4.42 6.15 -26.45
C SER A 646 3.11 6.71 -27.02
N THR A 647 3.23 7.91 -27.59
CA THR A 647 2.24 8.47 -28.50
C THR A 647 2.14 7.58 -29.75
N GLN A 648 0.92 7.15 -30.12
CA GLN A 648 0.73 6.43 -31.38
C GLN A 648 1.03 7.33 -32.59
N LYS A 649 2.24 7.18 -33.16
CA LYS A 649 2.47 7.43 -34.59
C LYS A 649 2.44 6.11 -35.34
N ARG A 650 1.39 5.90 -36.13
CA ARG A 650 1.31 4.82 -37.13
C ARG A 650 2.55 4.84 -38.05
N ARG A 651 3.26 3.70 -38.15
CA ARG A 651 4.02 3.23 -39.32
C ARG A 651 4.28 1.73 -39.13
N ARG A 652 3.77 0.85 -40.01
CA ARG A 652 4.36 0.43 -41.30
C ARG A 652 5.77 -0.13 -41.13
N SER A 653 5.93 -1.39 -41.54
CA SER A 653 7.19 -2.12 -41.67
C SER A 653 8.26 -1.28 -42.35
N TRP A 654 9.48 -1.29 -41.81
CA TRP A 654 10.56 -0.52 -42.41
C TRP A 654 11.95 -1.13 -42.24
N GLN A 655 12.60 -1.31 -43.38
CA GLN A 655 14.04 -1.47 -43.52
C GLN A 655 14.76 -0.18 -43.05
N PRO A 656 16.04 -0.23 -42.65
CA PRO A 656 16.72 0.92 -42.09
C PRO A 656 16.98 2.03 -43.14
N ARG A 657 16.53 3.26 -42.86
CA ARG A 657 17.21 4.48 -43.32
C ARG A 657 17.27 5.49 -42.17
N GLY A 658 18.39 6.22 -42.08
CA GLY A 658 18.75 7.02 -40.91
C GLY A 658 17.64 7.90 -40.32
N ALA A 659 17.40 7.72 -39.02
CA ALA A 659 16.84 8.75 -38.16
C ALA A 659 18.01 9.47 -37.49
N ARG A 660 18.20 10.76 -37.81
CA ARG A 660 19.19 11.63 -37.18
C ARG A 660 18.93 11.66 -35.67
N MET A 661 19.89 11.21 -34.86
CA MET A 661 20.06 11.74 -33.51
C MET A 661 20.15 13.26 -33.60
N GLN A 662 19.60 13.96 -32.60
CA GLN A 662 19.94 15.37 -32.42
C GLN A 662 21.42 15.45 -32.06
N VAL A 663 22.25 15.75 -33.06
CA VAL A 663 23.65 16.13 -32.87
C VAL A 663 23.63 17.43 -32.07
N SER A 664 23.83 17.32 -30.76
CA SER A 664 24.32 18.45 -29.96
C SER A 664 25.61 18.95 -30.61
N ALA A 665 25.78 20.27 -30.68
CA ALA A 665 26.97 20.89 -31.26
C ALA A 665 28.25 20.23 -30.70
N ALA A 666 29.20 19.95 -31.61
CA ALA A 666 30.33 19.06 -31.41
C ALA A 666 30.90 19.06 -29.97
N ALA A 667 30.75 17.93 -29.29
CA ALA A 667 31.68 17.57 -28.23
C ALA A 667 33.06 17.34 -28.89
N ASP A 668 34.13 17.90 -28.33
CA ASP A 668 35.48 17.71 -28.86
C ASP A 668 35.80 16.21 -28.93
N SER A 669 36.13 15.73 -30.13
CA SER A 669 36.43 14.31 -30.39
C SER A 669 37.65 13.87 -29.57
N LYS A 670 37.38 13.15 -28.46
CA LYS A 670 38.42 12.59 -27.60
C LYS A 670 39.15 11.42 -28.25
N ASN A 671 40.44 11.31 -27.95
CA ASN A 671 41.27 10.13 -28.19
C ASN A 671 41.24 9.23 -26.95
N ILE A 672 40.51 8.11 -27.07
CA ILE A 672 40.12 7.24 -25.95
C ILE A 672 40.88 5.92 -26.01
N LEU A 673 41.51 5.56 -24.90
CA LEU A 673 42.09 4.24 -24.67
C LEU A 673 41.09 3.33 -23.94
N VAL A 674 40.82 2.14 -24.48
CA VAL A 674 40.07 1.09 -23.78
C VAL A 674 41.03 -0.03 -23.42
N MET A 675 41.30 -0.22 -22.12
CA MET A 675 42.13 -1.33 -21.64
C MET A 675 41.33 -2.63 -21.70
N GLY A 676 41.58 -3.43 -22.74
CA GLY A 676 40.72 -4.53 -23.14
C GLY A 676 39.91 -4.19 -24.40
N GLY A 677 38.58 -4.30 -24.33
CA GLY A 677 37.68 -3.96 -25.45
C GLY A 677 37.15 -5.16 -26.24
N THR A 678 37.95 -6.22 -26.44
CA THR A 678 37.59 -7.34 -27.33
C THR A 678 36.62 -8.38 -26.75
N ARG A 679 36.07 -8.17 -25.55
CA ARG A 679 35.13 -9.09 -24.90
C ARG A 679 34.01 -8.38 -24.15
N PHE A 680 32.80 -8.95 -24.21
CA PHE A 680 31.61 -8.58 -23.46
C PHE A 680 31.40 -7.06 -23.35
N ILE A 681 31.50 -6.46 -22.15
CA ILE A 681 31.33 -5.01 -21.90
C ILE A 681 32.03 -4.14 -22.96
N GLY A 682 33.30 -4.45 -23.26
CA GLY A 682 34.12 -3.66 -24.17
C GLY A 682 33.64 -3.67 -25.63
N VAL A 683 32.96 -4.75 -26.03
CA VAL A 683 32.44 -4.95 -27.40
C VAL A 683 31.26 -4.02 -27.67
N PHE A 684 30.44 -3.76 -26.64
CA PHE A 684 29.34 -2.80 -26.71
C PHE A 684 29.84 -1.36 -26.49
N LEU A 685 30.68 -1.12 -25.47
CA LEU A 685 31.21 0.21 -25.16
C LEU A 685 31.99 0.84 -26.31
N SER A 686 32.92 0.09 -26.93
CA SER A 686 33.74 0.63 -28.04
C SER A 686 32.91 1.03 -29.26
N ARG A 687 31.78 0.35 -29.52
CA ARG A 687 30.83 0.75 -30.58
C ARG A 687 30.16 2.07 -30.27
N LEU A 688 29.62 2.23 -29.06
CA LEU A 688 28.94 3.46 -28.66
C LEU A 688 29.90 4.66 -28.72
N LEU A 689 31.14 4.50 -28.24
CA LEU A 689 32.17 5.55 -28.31
C LEU A 689 32.55 5.94 -29.75
N VAL A 690 32.63 4.97 -30.67
CA VAL A 690 32.84 5.24 -32.12
C VAL A 690 31.62 5.88 -32.76
N GLN A 691 30.40 5.57 -32.30
CA GLN A 691 29.14 6.17 -32.78
C GLN A 691 28.98 7.62 -32.31
N GLU A 692 29.41 7.95 -31.09
CA GLU A 692 29.54 9.34 -30.60
C GLU A 692 30.71 10.11 -31.26
N GLY A 693 31.46 9.47 -32.17
CA GLY A 693 32.47 10.11 -33.01
C GLY A 693 33.87 10.20 -32.41
N HIS A 694 34.15 9.52 -31.30
CA HIS A 694 35.47 9.50 -30.67
C HIS A 694 36.46 8.58 -31.38
N GLN A 695 37.76 8.90 -31.29
CA GLN A 695 38.82 8.00 -31.73
C GLN A 695 39.07 6.96 -30.64
N VAL A 696 38.83 5.68 -30.92
CA VAL A 696 38.92 4.60 -29.92
C VAL A 696 40.08 3.66 -30.23
N THR A 697 41.02 3.52 -29.29
CA THR A 697 42.10 2.53 -29.35
C THR A 697 41.88 1.42 -28.32
N LEU A 698 41.81 0.17 -28.76
CA LEU A 698 41.77 -0.99 -27.87
C LEU A 698 43.19 -1.43 -27.50
N PHE A 699 43.50 -1.56 -26.22
CA PHE A 699 44.77 -2.16 -25.76
C PHE A 699 44.56 -3.63 -25.44
N THR A 700 45.12 -4.55 -26.25
CA THR A 700 45.00 -5.99 -26.00
C THR A 700 46.21 -6.79 -26.44
N ARG A 701 46.33 -8.01 -25.91
CA ARG A 701 47.37 -8.97 -26.28
C ARG A 701 47.26 -9.54 -27.71
N GLY A 702 46.20 -9.21 -28.44
CA GLY A 702 45.93 -9.78 -29.77
C GLY A 702 45.67 -11.29 -29.77
N LYS A 703 45.22 -11.87 -28.63
CA LYS A 703 44.87 -13.31 -28.49
C LYS A 703 43.43 -13.65 -28.95
N ALA A 704 42.69 -12.66 -29.45
CA ALA A 704 41.34 -12.78 -29.98
C ALA A 704 41.19 -11.77 -31.13
N PRO A 705 40.21 -11.93 -32.04
CA PRO A 705 39.86 -10.91 -33.02
C PRO A 705 39.68 -9.54 -32.36
N ILE A 706 40.23 -8.49 -32.98
CA ILE A 706 40.13 -7.11 -32.47
C ILE A 706 38.70 -6.60 -32.61
N THR A 707 38.06 -6.99 -33.70
CA THR A 707 36.67 -6.73 -34.04
C THR A 707 35.97 -8.06 -34.25
N GLN A 708 34.70 -8.12 -33.85
CA GLN A 708 33.80 -9.23 -34.14
C GLN A 708 32.41 -8.63 -34.36
N GLN A 709 31.67 -9.12 -35.35
CA GLN A 709 30.31 -8.67 -35.64
C GLN A 709 29.36 -9.14 -34.53
N LEU A 710 28.50 -8.25 -34.03
CA LEU A 710 27.50 -8.63 -33.04
C LEU A 710 26.37 -9.47 -33.66
N PRO A 711 25.77 -10.41 -32.92
CA PRO A 711 24.53 -11.06 -33.34
C PRO A 711 23.45 -10.02 -33.70
N GLY A 712 23.06 -9.94 -34.97
CA GLY A 712 22.05 -8.99 -35.48
C GLY A 712 22.59 -7.64 -35.96
N GLU A 713 23.90 -7.39 -35.90
CA GLU A 713 24.53 -6.19 -36.47
C GLU A 713 24.67 -6.30 -37.99
N SER A 714 24.33 -5.24 -38.71
CA SER A 714 24.46 -5.19 -40.16
C SER A 714 25.93 -5.04 -40.59
N ASP A 715 26.27 -5.62 -41.75
CA ASP A 715 27.64 -5.57 -42.30
C ASP A 715 28.16 -4.14 -42.45
N ALA A 716 27.27 -3.19 -42.79
CA ALA A 716 27.63 -1.77 -42.88
C ALA A 716 28.01 -1.16 -41.52
N ALA A 717 27.25 -1.43 -40.46
CA ALA A 717 27.57 -0.95 -39.11
C ALA A 717 28.85 -1.61 -38.57
N TYR A 718 29.05 -2.90 -38.86
CA TYR A 718 30.27 -3.60 -38.49
C TYR A 718 31.50 -3.10 -39.27
N ALA A 719 31.37 -2.82 -40.56
CA ALA A 719 32.43 -2.23 -41.38
C ALA A 719 32.79 -0.81 -40.91
N GLU A 720 31.80 0.00 -40.54
CA GLU A 720 32.02 1.33 -39.96
C GLU A 720 32.77 1.25 -38.62
N PHE A 721 32.33 0.38 -37.69
CA PHE A 721 33.04 0.19 -36.42
C PHE A 721 34.47 -0.33 -36.63
N SER A 722 34.64 -1.37 -37.45
CA SER A 722 35.93 -2.03 -37.63
C SER A 722 36.95 -1.21 -38.42
N SER A 723 36.53 -0.28 -39.27
CA SER A 723 37.42 0.67 -39.95
C SER A 723 37.85 1.86 -39.07
N LYS A 724 37.07 2.19 -38.03
CA LYS A 724 37.33 3.32 -37.14
C LYS A 724 38.07 2.96 -35.85
N VAL A 725 37.97 1.71 -35.38
CA VAL A 725 38.63 1.28 -34.14
C VAL A 725 40.10 0.96 -34.36
N LEU A 726 40.98 1.52 -33.51
CA LEU A 726 42.42 1.29 -33.54
C LEU A 726 42.81 0.19 -32.54
N HIS A 727 43.99 -0.40 -32.73
CA HIS A 727 44.53 -1.43 -31.83
C HIS A 727 45.97 -1.11 -31.42
N LEU A 728 46.25 -1.22 -30.12
CA LEU A 728 47.59 -1.28 -29.56
C LEU A 728 47.81 -2.69 -28.99
N LYS A 729 48.76 -3.42 -29.58
CA LYS A 729 49.11 -4.76 -29.12
C LYS A 729 50.09 -4.69 -27.94
N GLY A 730 49.70 -5.22 -26.79
CA GLY A 730 50.54 -5.30 -25.58
C GLY A 730 49.95 -6.19 -24.48
N ASP A 731 50.77 -6.58 -23.50
CA ASP A 731 50.30 -7.16 -22.24
C ASP A 731 50.30 -6.09 -21.15
N ARG A 732 49.26 -6.05 -20.30
CA ARG A 732 49.17 -5.04 -19.24
C ARG A 732 50.13 -5.31 -18.07
N GLN A 733 50.69 -6.52 -18.02
CA GLN A 733 51.71 -6.94 -17.05
C GLN A 733 53.13 -6.52 -17.47
N ASP A 734 53.31 -6.05 -18.70
CA ASP A 734 54.57 -5.47 -19.18
C ASP A 734 54.55 -3.97 -18.90
N PHE A 735 54.92 -3.59 -17.67
CA PHE A 735 54.77 -2.22 -17.18
C PHE A 735 55.64 -1.22 -17.95
N ASP A 736 56.84 -1.62 -18.38
CA ASP A 736 57.73 -0.78 -19.18
C ASP A 736 57.18 -0.57 -20.59
N PHE A 737 56.62 -1.61 -21.23
CA PHE A 737 55.94 -1.48 -22.51
C PHE A 737 54.68 -0.62 -22.39
N VAL A 738 53.85 -0.81 -21.36
CA VAL A 738 52.66 0.04 -21.10
C VAL A 738 53.11 1.49 -20.96
N LYS A 739 54.09 1.76 -20.10
CA LYS A 739 54.55 3.13 -19.83
C LYS A 739 55.09 3.82 -21.09
N THR A 740 55.92 3.11 -21.86
CA THR A 740 56.55 3.65 -23.08
C THR A 740 55.53 3.82 -24.22
N SER A 741 54.68 2.82 -24.47
CA SER A 741 53.76 2.81 -25.61
C SER A 741 52.57 3.77 -25.44
N LEU A 742 52.10 3.98 -24.21
CA LEU A 742 51.02 4.93 -23.94
C LEU A 742 51.54 6.38 -23.95
N ALA A 743 52.72 6.65 -23.37
CA ALA A 743 53.33 7.97 -23.41
C ALA A 743 53.66 8.42 -24.84
N ALA A 744 54.07 7.49 -25.71
CA ALA A 744 54.36 7.78 -27.13
C ALA A 744 53.11 8.08 -27.98
N LYS A 745 51.92 7.60 -27.59
CA LYS A 745 50.66 7.87 -28.30
C LYS A 745 49.91 9.07 -27.75
N GLY A 746 49.84 9.21 -26.43
CA GLY A 746 48.93 10.14 -25.75
C GLY A 746 47.46 9.70 -25.87
N PHE A 747 46.68 9.97 -24.83
CA PHE A 747 45.24 9.71 -24.75
C PHE A 747 44.60 10.73 -23.81
N ASP A 748 43.37 11.14 -24.10
CA ASP A 748 42.62 12.11 -23.28
C ASP A 748 41.84 11.39 -22.17
N VAL A 749 41.30 10.20 -22.47
CA VAL A 749 40.47 9.40 -21.55
C VAL A 749 40.88 7.94 -21.58
N VAL A 750 40.91 7.29 -20.41
CA VAL A 750 41.08 5.84 -20.28
C VAL A 750 39.81 5.19 -19.74
N TYR A 751 39.31 4.17 -20.42
CA TYR A 751 38.37 3.19 -19.87
C TYR A 751 39.13 1.92 -19.47
N ASP A 752 39.34 1.68 -18.18
CA ASP A 752 39.89 0.39 -17.71
C ASP A 752 38.78 -0.55 -17.25
N ILE A 753 38.34 -1.38 -18.20
CA ILE A 753 37.34 -2.43 -17.97
C ILE A 753 37.95 -3.78 -17.53
N ASN A 754 39.27 -3.85 -17.40
CA ASN A 754 40.00 -5.11 -17.18
C ASN A 754 41.00 -5.05 -16.01
N GLY A 755 41.12 -3.92 -15.31
CA GLY A 755 42.01 -3.74 -14.16
C GLY A 755 41.55 -4.56 -12.95
N ARG A 756 42.51 -5.16 -12.26
CA ARG A 756 42.26 -6.02 -11.09
C ARG A 756 42.96 -5.54 -9.84
N GLU A 757 44.23 -5.13 -9.98
CA GLU A 757 45.09 -4.72 -8.87
C GLU A 757 45.66 -3.32 -9.15
N ALA A 758 45.88 -2.53 -8.10
CA ALA A 758 46.32 -1.13 -8.22
C ALA A 758 47.64 -0.96 -9.01
N VAL A 759 48.59 -1.90 -8.80
CA VAL A 759 49.88 -1.93 -9.50
C VAL A 759 49.74 -2.07 -11.04
N GLU A 760 48.62 -2.61 -11.53
CA GLU A 760 48.35 -2.70 -12.97
C GLU A 760 47.86 -1.36 -13.58
N VAL A 761 47.61 -0.35 -12.75
CA VAL A 761 47.08 0.97 -13.13
C VAL A 761 48.13 2.06 -13.00
N GLU A 762 49.07 1.95 -12.06
CA GLU A 762 50.18 2.90 -11.87
C GLU A 762 50.94 3.22 -13.18
N PRO A 763 51.36 2.24 -14.01
CA PRO A 763 52.09 2.53 -15.26
C PRO A 763 51.27 3.31 -16.29
N ILE A 764 49.93 3.19 -16.25
CA ILE A 764 49.00 3.91 -17.14
C ILE A 764 48.92 5.38 -16.72
N LEU A 765 48.75 5.63 -15.42
CA LEU A 765 48.70 6.98 -14.86
C LEU A 765 50.04 7.71 -15.01
N ASP A 766 51.15 7.00 -14.82
CA ASP A 766 52.51 7.51 -15.05
C ASP A 766 52.78 7.91 -16.51
N ALA A 767 52.21 7.17 -17.47
CA ALA A 767 52.38 7.44 -18.90
C ALA A 767 51.51 8.60 -19.40
N LEU A 768 50.40 8.88 -18.72
CA LEU A 768 49.36 9.81 -19.15
C LEU A 768 49.11 10.89 -18.08
N PRO A 769 50.10 11.74 -17.75
CA PRO A 769 49.99 12.74 -16.68
C PRO A 769 49.03 13.91 -17.00
N LYS A 770 48.46 13.96 -18.21
CA LYS A 770 47.52 14.99 -18.67
C LYS A 770 46.12 14.42 -18.95
N LEU A 771 45.79 13.27 -18.38
CA LEU A 771 44.51 12.60 -18.62
C LEU A 771 43.34 13.46 -18.14
N GLU A 772 42.34 13.65 -18.99
CA GLU A 772 41.10 14.37 -18.64
C GLU A 772 40.21 13.55 -17.70
N GLN A 773 40.15 12.22 -17.88
CA GLN A 773 39.33 11.33 -17.06
C GLN A 773 39.81 9.87 -17.10
N TYR A 774 39.82 9.19 -15.95
CA TYR A 774 40.06 7.76 -15.81
C TYR A 774 38.77 7.03 -15.37
N ILE A 775 38.14 6.29 -16.28
CA ILE A 775 36.87 5.60 -16.03
C ILE A 775 37.15 4.12 -15.76
N TYR A 776 36.87 3.67 -14.53
CA TYR A 776 37.24 2.35 -14.04
C TYR A 776 36.03 1.43 -13.86
N CYS A 777 36.12 0.19 -14.37
CA CYS A 777 35.14 -0.85 -14.06
C CYS A 777 35.54 -1.56 -12.76
N SER A 778 34.96 -1.14 -11.65
CA SER A 778 35.07 -1.80 -10.35
C SER A 778 34.11 -3.02 -10.26
N SER A 779 33.47 -3.24 -9.12
CA SER A 779 32.43 -4.27 -8.92
C SER A 779 31.62 -3.95 -7.67
N ALA A 780 30.29 -4.08 -7.70
CA ALA A 780 29.48 -4.08 -6.48
C ALA A 780 29.85 -5.26 -5.55
N GLY A 781 30.62 -6.24 -6.05
CA GLY A 781 31.11 -7.34 -5.27
C GLY A 781 32.14 -6.99 -4.19
N VAL A 782 32.52 -5.72 -4.09
CA VAL A 782 33.41 -5.16 -3.04
C VAL A 782 32.69 -4.85 -1.73
N TYR A 783 31.36 -4.69 -1.71
CA TYR A 783 30.62 -4.35 -0.49
C TYR A 783 30.75 -5.44 0.58
N LEU A 784 30.79 -5.00 1.84
CA LEU A 784 30.70 -5.85 3.01
C LEU A 784 29.29 -6.44 3.10
N LYS A 785 29.20 -7.71 3.52
CA LYS A 785 27.89 -8.34 3.74
C LYS A 785 27.11 -7.52 4.77
N SER A 786 25.92 -7.08 4.37
CA SER A 786 25.02 -6.22 5.13
C SER A 786 23.62 -6.81 5.11
N ASP A 787 22.88 -6.64 6.20
CA ASP A 787 21.44 -6.90 6.27
C ASP A 787 20.62 -5.62 5.93
N LEU A 788 21.29 -4.46 5.84
CA LEU A 788 20.77 -3.23 5.25
C LEU A 788 21.07 -3.24 3.74
N LEU A 789 20.01 -3.31 2.93
CA LEU A 789 20.05 -3.40 1.47
C LEU A 789 18.87 -2.57 0.88
N PRO A 790 18.94 -2.10 -0.40
CA PRO A 790 19.99 -2.33 -1.40
C PRO A 790 21.33 -1.70 -1.03
N HIS A 791 22.42 -2.23 -1.60
CA HIS A 791 23.73 -1.61 -1.43
C HIS A 791 23.81 -0.22 -2.09
N CYS A 792 24.33 0.76 -1.36
CA CYS A 792 24.57 2.13 -1.82
C CYS A 792 26.08 2.42 -1.90
N GLU A 793 26.49 3.42 -2.67
CA GLU A 793 27.92 3.66 -2.93
C GLU A 793 28.74 4.10 -1.71
N ALA A 794 28.06 4.60 -0.68
CA ALA A 794 28.64 4.97 0.62
C ALA A 794 28.74 3.79 1.61
N ASP A 795 28.24 2.60 1.26
CA ASP A 795 28.24 1.44 2.15
C ASP A 795 29.66 0.95 2.46
N ALA A 796 29.81 0.31 3.62
CA ALA A 796 31.03 -0.35 4.02
C ALA A 796 31.47 -1.39 2.97
N VAL A 797 32.76 -1.35 2.62
CA VAL A 797 33.40 -2.30 1.71
C VAL A 797 34.15 -3.36 2.50
N ASP A 798 34.24 -4.58 1.96
CA ASP A 798 34.94 -5.71 2.59
C ASP A 798 36.45 -5.68 2.26
N PRO A 799 37.34 -5.43 3.24
CA PRO A 799 38.78 -5.47 3.02
C PRO A 799 39.30 -6.87 2.66
N LYS A 800 38.51 -7.92 2.94
CA LYS A 800 38.78 -9.32 2.59
C LYS A 800 38.07 -9.76 1.30
N SER A 801 37.46 -8.83 0.57
CA SER A 801 36.75 -9.14 -0.66
C SER A 801 37.67 -9.84 -1.67
N ARG A 802 37.13 -10.81 -2.41
CA ARG A 802 37.78 -11.37 -3.60
C ARG A 802 38.06 -10.35 -4.71
N HIS A 803 37.57 -9.12 -4.56
CA HIS A 803 37.79 -7.98 -5.43
C HIS A 803 38.59 -6.86 -4.74
N LYS A 804 39.33 -7.14 -3.65
CA LYS A 804 40.07 -6.12 -2.87
C LYS A 804 41.01 -5.25 -3.74
N GLY A 805 41.67 -5.82 -4.75
CA GLY A 805 42.52 -5.07 -5.67
C GLY A 805 41.77 -3.95 -6.43
N LYS A 806 40.45 -4.08 -6.60
CA LYS A 806 39.58 -3.03 -7.17
C LYS A 806 39.34 -1.89 -6.20
N LEU A 807 39.20 -2.17 -4.90
CA LEU A 807 39.16 -1.15 -3.84
C LEU A 807 40.50 -0.43 -3.69
N GLU A 808 41.58 -1.19 -3.75
CA GLU A 808 42.96 -0.66 -3.75
C GLU A 808 43.17 0.24 -4.98
N THR A 809 42.60 -0.11 -6.14
CA THR A 809 42.61 0.73 -7.36
C THR A 809 41.78 2.02 -7.21
N GLU A 810 40.55 1.96 -6.65
CA GLU A 810 39.75 3.16 -6.35
C GLU A 810 40.50 4.10 -5.36
N SER A 811 41.20 3.52 -4.39
CA SER A 811 42.02 4.25 -3.41
C SER A 811 43.25 4.89 -4.07
N LEU A 812 43.92 4.19 -5.00
CA LEU A 812 45.03 4.72 -5.80
C LEU A 812 44.58 5.88 -6.70
N LEU A 813 43.45 5.74 -7.40
CA LEU A 813 42.93 6.81 -8.26
C LEU A 813 42.62 8.07 -7.43
N THR A 814 42.09 7.89 -6.22
CA THR A 814 41.86 8.98 -5.25
C THR A 814 43.18 9.61 -4.78
N SER A 815 44.16 8.81 -4.35
CA SER A 815 45.43 9.32 -3.80
C SER A 815 46.31 10.00 -4.87
N ARG A 816 46.17 9.61 -6.13
CA ARG A 816 46.84 10.23 -7.29
C ARG A 816 46.20 11.55 -7.71
N GLY A 817 45.04 11.92 -7.17
CA GLY A 817 44.36 13.19 -7.44
C GLY A 817 43.87 13.36 -8.88
N VAL A 818 43.81 12.28 -9.66
CA VAL A 818 43.31 12.33 -11.04
C VAL A 818 41.78 12.53 -11.05
N ASN A 819 41.24 13.05 -12.15
CA ASN A 819 39.81 12.95 -12.40
C ASN A 819 39.48 11.48 -12.74
N TRP A 820 38.70 10.81 -11.90
CA TRP A 820 38.32 9.41 -12.11
C TRP A 820 36.82 9.19 -11.91
N THR A 821 36.30 8.10 -12.46
CA THR A 821 34.92 7.64 -12.18
C THR A 821 34.93 6.13 -12.01
N SER A 822 34.37 5.60 -10.93
CA SER A 822 34.25 4.14 -10.73
C SER A 822 32.84 3.67 -10.99
N ILE A 823 32.68 2.67 -11.85
CA ILE A 823 31.41 1.97 -12.06
C ILE A 823 31.48 0.60 -11.39
N ARG A 824 30.56 0.35 -10.46
CA ARG A 824 30.42 -0.89 -9.67
C ARG A 824 29.21 -1.69 -10.17
N PRO A 825 29.36 -2.52 -11.23
CA PRO A 825 28.28 -3.39 -11.68
C PRO A 825 28.07 -4.57 -10.72
N VAL A 826 26.83 -5.07 -10.66
CA VAL A 826 26.45 -6.33 -9.99
C VAL A 826 26.74 -7.55 -10.90
N TYR A 827 25.87 -8.56 -10.94
CA TYR A 827 25.92 -9.60 -11.96
C TYR A 827 25.55 -9.00 -13.33
N ILE A 828 26.45 -9.14 -14.30
CA ILE A 828 26.25 -8.66 -15.67
C ILE A 828 25.90 -9.85 -16.54
N TYR A 829 24.90 -9.67 -17.41
CA TYR A 829 24.35 -10.71 -18.28
C TYR A 829 24.02 -10.15 -19.68
N GLY A 830 23.68 -11.03 -20.62
CA GLY A 830 23.42 -10.65 -22.02
C GLY A 830 24.41 -11.25 -23.01
N PRO A 831 24.28 -10.91 -24.31
CA PRO A 831 25.03 -11.56 -25.38
C PRO A 831 26.54 -11.41 -25.27
N LEU A 832 27.27 -12.43 -25.71
CA LEU A 832 28.73 -12.53 -25.69
C LEU A 832 29.35 -12.51 -24.29
N ASN A 833 28.56 -12.85 -23.27
CA ASN A 833 29.07 -13.12 -21.93
C ASN A 833 30.01 -14.34 -21.98
N TYR A 834 31.20 -14.20 -21.37
CA TYR A 834 32.19 -15.28 -21.26
C TYR A 834 32.07 -16.07 -19.94
N ASN A 835 31.25 -15.60 -19.01
CA ASN A 835 30.85 -16.34 -17.81
C ASN A 835 29.36 -16.07 -17.50
N PRO A 836 28.45 -16.52 -18.39
CA PRO A 836 27.02 -16.38 -18.17
C PRO A 836 26.57 -17.20 -16.96
N VAL A 837 25.83 -16.54 -16.08
CA VAL A 837 25.21 -17.16 -14.90
C VAL A 837 23.80 -17.66 -15.23
N GLU A 838 23.19 -17.08 -16.25
CA GLU A 838 21.89 -17.45 -16.81
C GLU A 838 21.91 -18.82 -17.53
N GLU A 839 23.02 -19.16 -18.20
CA GLU A 839 23.19 -20.47 -18.88
C GLU A 839 23.02 -21.64 -17.92
N TRP A 840 23.40 -21.48 -16.64
CA TRP A 840 23.21 -22.51 -15.61
C TRP A 840 21.73 -22.93 -15.47
N PHE A 841 20.79 -21.98 -15.59
CA PHE A 841 19.35 -22.26 -15.59
C PHE A 841 18.92 -22.83 -16.93
N PHE A 842 19.33 -22.21 -18.04
CA PHE A 842 18.94 -22.65 -19.38
C PHE A 842 19.36 -24.11 -19.69
N HIS A 843 20.50 -24.58 -19.19
CA HIS A 843 20.89 -26.00 -19.30
C HIS A 843 19.92 -26.94 -18.60
N ARG A 844 19.43 -26.59 -17.41
CA ARG A 844 18.50 -27.41 -16.61
C ARG A 844 17.10 -27.42 -17.22
N LEU A 845 16.64 -26.25 -17.66
CA LEU A 845 15.40 -26.06 -18.42
C LEU A 845 15.40 -26.85 -19.72
N LYS A 846 16.47 -26.74 -20.54
CA LYS A 846 16.63 -27.48 -21.80
C LYS A 846 16.70 -28.99 -21.60
N ALA A 847 17.23 -29.45 -20.46
CA ALA A 847 17.27 -30.86 -20.09
C ALA A 847 15.95 -31.38 -19.45
N GLY A 848 14.97 -30.51 -19.19
CA GLY A 848 13.73 -30.88 -18.51
C GLY A 848 13.95 -31.35 -17.06
N ARG A 849 15.00 -30.87 -16.39
CA ARG A 849 15.41 -31.31 -15.06
C ARG A 849 14.91 -30.35 -13.97
N PRO A 850 14.57 -30.84 -12.76
CA PRO A 850 14.32 -29.98 -11.62
C PRO A 850 15.54 -29.10 -11.32
N ILE A 851 15.32 -27.85 -10.93
CA ILE A 851 16.37 -26.87 -10.70
C ILE A 851 16.71 -26.83 -9.20
N PRO A 852 17.93 -27.19 -8.76
CA PRO A 852 18.31 -27.14 -7.36
C PRO A 852 18.53 -25.70 -6.89
N ILE A 853 17.76 -25.22 -5.91
CA ILE A 853 17.86 -23.86 -5.37
C ILE A 853 18.33 -23.92 -3.90
N PRO A 854 19.37 -23.16 -3.49
CA PRO A 854 19.86 -23.18 -2.11
C PRO A 854 18.90 -22.48 -1.13
N GLY A 855 18.75 -23.04 0.07
CA GLY A 855 17.86 -22.51 1.10
C GLY A 855 16.40 -22.59 0.66
N ALA A 856 15.61 -21.55 0.96
CA ALA A 856 14.22 -21.42 0.52
C ALA A 856 14.08 -20.67 -0.83
N GLY A 857 15.19 -20.35 -1.51
CA GLY A 857 15.19 -19.61 -2.78
C GLY A 857 14.75 -18.15 -2.70
N ASN A 858 14.49 -17.63 -1.50
CA ASN A 858 14.05 -16.27 -1.22
C ASN A 858 15.19 -15.23 -1.19
N GLN A 859 16.44 -15.66 -1.32
CA GLN A 859 17.60 -14.78 -1.44
C GLN A 859 17.44 -13.89 -2.68
N ILE A 860 17.58 -12.58 -2.49
CA ILE A 860 17.36 -11.58 -3.53
C ILE A 860 18.68 -11.26 -4.24
N THR A 861 18.69 -11.37 -5.55
CA THR A 861 19.78 -10.97 -6.44
C THR A 861 19.29 -9.94 -7.46
N GLN A 862 20.20 -9.43 -8.27
CA GLN A 862 19.93 -8.43 -9.29
C GLN A 862 20.93 -8.59 -10.44
N LEU A 863 20.45 -8.39 -11.67
CA LEU A 863 21.26 -8.53 -12.88
C LEU A 863 21.12 -7.27 -13.73
N GLY A 864 22.23 -6.77 -14.28
CA GLY A 864 22.27 -5.63 -15.20
C GLY A 864 22.67 -6.06 -16.60
N HIS A 865 21.93 -5.62 -17.62
CA HIS A 865 22.21 -6.03 -19.00
C HIS A 865 23.47 -5.33 -19.53
N VAL A 866 24.27 -6.03 -20.33
CA VAL A 866 25.56 -5.52 -20.82
C VAL A 866 25.44 -4.25 -21.67
N LYS A 867 24.33 -4.09 -22.41
CA LYS A 867 24.04 -2.88 -23.19
C LYS A 867 23.79 -1.68 -22.28
N ASP A 868 22.99 -1.84 -21.23
CA ASP A 868 22.71 -0.81 -20.22
C ASP A 868 23.97 -0.38 -19.47
N LEU A 869 24.85 -1.32 -19.15
CA LEU A 869 26.16 -1.02 -18.56
C LEU A 869 27.04 -0.23 -19.53
N ALA A 870 27.04 -0.56 -20.83
CA ALA A 870 27.79 0.17 -21.82
C ALA A 870 27.27 1.61 -22.01
N THR A 871 25.94 1.84 -21.97
CA THR A 871 25.39 3.21 -22.00
C THR A 871 25.72 3.99 -20.73
N ALA A 872 25.78 3.36 -19.55
CA ALA A 872 26.25 4.00 -18.32
C ALA A 872 27.71 4.49 -18.44
N PHE A 873 28.59 3.66 -19.01
CA PHE A 873 29.98 4.04 -19.29
C PHE A 873 30.10 5.24 -20.24
N VAL A 874 29.18 5.41 -21.20
CA VAL A 874 29.14 6.61 -22.06
C VAL A 874 28.61 7.84 -21.30
N LYS A 875 27.59 7.68 -20.44
CA LYS A 875 26.99 8.79 -19.66
C LYS A 875 27.91 9.45 -18.62
N VAL A 876 29.00 8.79 -18.23
CA VAL A 876 30.03 9.38 -17.35
C VAL A 876 31.12 10.14 -18.10
N LEU A 877 31.25 9.98 -19.42
CA LEU A 877 32.31 10.58 -20.22
C LEU A 877 32.20 12.11 -20.23
N GLY A 878 33.24 12.81 -19.75
CA GLY A 878 33.27 14.26 -19.67
C GLY A 878 32.20 14.89 -18.77
N ASN A 879 31.46 14.08 -18.00
CA ASN A 879 30.40 14.56 -17.13
C ASN A 879 31.01 15.10 -15.83
N PRO A 880 30.93 16.41 -15.54
CA PRO A 880 31.57 16.98 -14.36
C PRO A 880 30.97 16.45 -13.05
N LYS A 881 29.73 15.95 -13.06
CA LYS A 881 29.09 15.31 -11.89
C LYS A 881 29.51 13.85 -11.69
N ALA A 882 30.29 13.28 -12.61
CA ALA A 882 30.87 11.94 -12.48
C ALA A 882 32.34 11.99 -12.00
N SER A 883 32.93 13.19 -11.89
CA SER A 883 34.31 13.39 -11.43
C SER A 883 34.47 12.98 -9.97
N GLN A 884 35.41 12.07 -9.73
CA GLN A 884 35.74 11.47 -8.43
C GLN A 884 34.56 10.74 -7.75
N GLU A 885 33.62 10.26 -8.58
CA GLU A 885 32.39 9.62 -8.12
C GLU A 885 32.34 8.12 -8.42
N ILE A 886 31.58 7.42 -7.57
CA ILE A 886 31.28 5.99 -7.69
C ILE A 886 29.80 5.83 -8.08
N PHE A 887 29.50 4.91 -9.00
CA PHE A 887 28.13 4.57 -9.41
C PHE A 887 27.89 3.06 -9.44
N ASN A 888 26.85 2.61 -8.75
CA ASN A 888 26.30 1.25 -8.87
C ASN A 888 25.46 1.15 -10.15
N ILE A 889 25.69 0.10 -10.96
CA ILE A 889 24.97 -0.10 -12.23
C ILE A 889 24.36 -1.50 -12.30
N SER A 890 23.06 -1.56 -12.60
CA SER A 890 22.24 -2.75 -12.51
C SER A 890 20.89 -2.60 -13.23
N GLY A 891 20.13 -3.68 -13.39
CA GLY A 891 18.74 -3.62 -13.87
C GLY A 891 17.80 -3.01 -12.82
N ALA A 892 16.70 -2.40 -13.26
CA ALA A 892 15.79 -1.65 -12.39
C ALA A 892 14.98 -2.49 -11.38
N LYS A 893 15.03 -3.83 -11.44
CA LYS A 893 14.25 -4.73 -10.60
C LYS A 893 15.15 -5.79 -9.94
N TYR A 894 14.83 -6.12 -8.69
CA TYR A 894 15.42 -7.24 -7.96
C TYR A 894 14.63 -8.54 -8.22
N VAL A 895 15.25 -9.69 -7.99
CA VAL A 895 14.63 -11.01 -8.23
C VAL A 895 15.11 -12.03 -7.20
N THR A 896 14.23 -12.92 -6.73
CA THR A 896 14.61 -14.07 -5.89
C THR A 896 15.30 -15.17 -6.73
N PHE A 897 15.95 -16.15 -6.12
CA PHE A 897 16.51 -17.28 -6.87
C PHE A 897 15.43 -18.11 -7.57
N ASP A 898 14.29 -18.33 -6.91
CA ASP A 898 13.10 -18.93 -7.51
C ASP A 898 12.56 -18.09 -8.68
N GLY A 899 12.42 -16.77 -8.47
CA GLY A 899 11.95 -15.84 -9.49
C GLY A 899 12.86 -15.79 -10.71
N LEU A 900 14.18 -15.92 -10.53
CA LEU A 900 15.14 -15.95 -11.61
C LEU A 900 15.07 -17.24 -12.42
N ALA A 901 14.89 -18.39 -11.76
CA ALA A 901 14.68 -19.67 -12.44
C ALA A 901 13.43 -19.63 -13.34
N ARG A 902 12.33 -19.07 -12.84
CA ARG A 902 11.08 -18.86 -13.60
C ARG A 902 11.24 -17.81 -14.70
N ALA A 903 11.98 -16.73 -14.46
CA ALA A 903 12.31 -15.73 -15.48
C ALA A 903 13.13 -16.33 -16.64
N CYS A 904 14.11 -17.19 -16.35
CA CYS A 904 14.85 -17.95 -17.36
C CYS A 904 13.95 -18.94 -18.13
N ALA A 905 13.00 -19.61 -17.46
CA ALA A 905 12.04 -20.49 -18.12
C ALA A 905 11.21 -19.72 -19.15
N LYS A 906 10.59 -18.61 -18.72
CA LYS A 906 9.83 -17.70 -19.57
C LYS A 906 10.67 -17.19 -20.75
N ALA A 907 11.88 -16.69 -20.47
CA ALA A 907 12.75 -16.10 -21.48
C ALA A 907 13.20 -17.09 -22.59
N GLY A 908 13.36 -18.37 -22.23
CA GLY A 908 13.68 -19.44 -23.18
C GLY A 908 12.46 -20.13 -23.81
N GLY A 909 11.23 -19.74 -23.45
CA GLY A 909 9.99 -20.39 -23.92
C GLY A 909 9.75 -21.79 -23.35
N PHE A 910 10.31 -22.09 -22.18
CA PHE A 910 10.15 -23.37 -21.49
C PHE A 910 8.88 -23.41 -20.62
N PRO A 911 8.36 -24.61 -20.29
CA PRO A 911 7.35 -24.77 -19.24
C PRO A 911 7.85 -24.25 -17.87
N GLU A 912 6.91 -24.02 -16.96
CA GLU A 912 7.21 -23.61 -15.58
C GLU A 912 8.12 -24.66 -14.89
N PRO A 913 9.26 -24.26 -14.30
CA PRO A 913 10.25 -25.21 -13.80
C PRO A 913 9.84 -25.83 -12.47
N GLU A 914 10.12 -27.12 -12.30
CA GLU A 914 10.18 -27.75 -10.98
C GLU A 914 11.41 -27.21 -10.24
N LEU A 915 11.20 -26.67 -9.04
CA LEU A 915 12.26 -26.14 -8.18
C LEU A 915 12.47 -27.08 -6.99
N VAL A 916 13.73 -27.44 -6.72
CA VAL A 916 14.11 -28.31 -5.60
C VAL A 916 14.98 -27.55 -4.62
N HIS A 917 14.37 -27.09 -3.54
CA HIS A 917 15.07 -26.46 -2.43
C HIS A 917 15.97 -27.45 -1.67
N TYR A 918 17.20 -27.03 -1.36
CA TYR A 918 18.18 -27.82 -0.61
C TYR A 918 18.98 -26.95 0.38
N ASN A 919 19.32 -27.49 1.54
CA ASN A 919 20.24 -26.82 2.48
C ASN A 919 21.69 -27.04 2.02
N PRO A 920 22.48 -26.00 1.69
CA PRO A 920 23.86 -26.18 1.24
C PRO A 920 24.80 -26.81 2.26
N LYS A 921 24.45 -26.77 3.57
CA LYS A 921 25.23 -27.41 4.64
C LYS A 921 25.10 -28.94 4.67
N ASP A 922 24.12 -29.50 3.96
CA ASP A 922 23.80 -30.93 3.98
C ASP A 922 24.61 -31.76 2.96
N PHE A 923 25.54 -31.12 2.26
CA PHE A 923 26.30 -31.66 1.13
C PHE A 923 27.74 -31.12 1.13
N ASP A 924 28.71 -31.98 0.81
CA ASP A 924 30.07 -31.56 0.43
C ASP A 924 30.20 -31.61 -1.09
N PHE A 925 30.24 -30.43 -1.73
CA PHE A 925 30.46 -30.30 -3.18
C PHE A 925 31.96 -30.18 -3.56
N GLY A 926 32.87 -30.27 -2.58
CA GLY A 926 34.29 -30.04 -2.76
C GLY A 926 34.58 -28.67 -3.35
N LYS A 927 35.24 -28.64 -4.52
CA LYS A 927 35.55 -27.39 -5.26
C LYS A 927 34.45 -26.98 -6.25
N LYS A 928 33.37 -27.76 -6.42
CA LYS A 928 32.28 -27.43 -7.35
C LYS A 928 31.30 -26.45 -6.72
N LYS A 929 30.62 -25.68 -7.57
CA LYS A 929 29.52 -24.80 -7.16
C LYS A 929 28.19 -25.40 -7.60
N ALA A 930 27.39 -25.81 -6.63
CA ALA A 930 26.03 -26.29 -6.87
C ALA A 930 25.07 -25.18 -7.33
N PHE A 931 25.39 -23.91 -7.09
CA PHE A 931 24.59 -22.75 -7.51
C PHE A 931 25.50 -21.60 -8.02
N PRO A 932 25.11 -20.82 -9.04
CA PRO A 932 25.99 -19.84 -9.69
C PRO A 932 26.13 -18.52 -8.92
N PHE A 933 25.17 -18.18 -8.05
CA PHE A 933 25.18 -16.96 -7.23
C PHE A 933 25.81 -17.18 -5.85
N ARG A 934 26.04 -16.09 -5.10
CA ARG A 934 26.40 -16.16 -3.67
C ARG A 934 25.16 -16.58 -2.89
N ASP A 935 25.28 -17.44 -1.88
CA ASP A 935 24.17 -17.78 -0.99
C ASP A 935 23.93 -16.68 0.06
N GLN A 936 23.40 -15.54 -0.40
CA GLN A 936 22.99 -14.38 0.38
C GLN A 936 22.19 -13.41 -0.50
N HIS A 937 21.48 -12.46 0.11
CA HIS A 937 21.01 -11.28 -0.60
C HIS A 937 22.21 -10.48 -1.16
N PHE A 938 22.10 -10.02 -2.41
CA PHE A 938 23.13 -9.22 -3.08
C PHE A 938 22.54 -8.41 -4.24
N PHE A 939 22.18 -7.16 -3.98
CA PHE A 939 21.62 -6.21 -4.93
C PHE A 939 21.99 -4.78 -4.53
N ALA A 940 21.95 -3.83 -5.49
CA ALA A 940 22.43 -2.47 -5.31
C ALA A 940 21.45 -1.43 -5.87
N SER A 941 21.41 -0.24 -5.25
CA SER A 941 20.61 0.89 -5.71
C SER A 941 21.23 1.46 -6.98
N ILE A 942 20.40 1.90 -7.92
CA ILE A 942 20.83 2.62 -9.13
C ILE A 942 20.41 4.11 -9.10
N GLU A 943 19.82 4.57 -8.00
CA GLU A 943 19.25 5.92 -7.86
C GLU A 943 20.27 7.02 -8.12
N LYS A 944 21.53 6.82 -7.69
CA LYS A 944 22.62 7.76 -7.94
C LYS A 944 22.95 7.87 -9.43
N ALA A 945 23.05 6.75 -10.15
CA ALA A 945 23.24 6.75 -11.60
C ALA A 945 22.05 7.41 -12.32
N THR A 946 20.82 7.15 -11.86
CA THR A 946 19.62 7.75 -12.45
C THR A 946 19.53 9.26 -12.23
N SER A 947 19.74 9.73 -11.00
CA SER A 947 19.61 11.15 -10.64
C SER A 947 20.79 12.02 -11.11
N VAL A 948 22.02 11.50 -11.06
CA VAL A 948 23.23 12.28 -11.38
C VAL A 948 23.56 12.24 -12.87
N LEU A 949 23.41 11.08 -13.53
CA LEU A 949 23.79 10.87 -14.93
C LEU A 949 22.61 10.96 -15.90
N GLY A 950 21.36 10.96 -15.41
CA GLY A 950 20.17 10.83 -16.26
C GLY A 950 20.13 9.48 -16.98
N TRP A 951 20.69 8.43 -16.38
CA TRP A 951 20.77 7.09 -16.94
C TRP A 951 19.64 6.20 -16.43
N THR A 952 19.10 5.34 -17.28
CA THR A 952 18.05 4.37 -16.92
C THR A 952 18.27 3.12 -17.77
N PRO A 953 18.21 1.90 -17.20
CA PRO A 953 18.35 0.67 -17.98
C PRO A 953 17.17 0.51 -18.95
N GLU A 954 17.47 0.10 -20.17
CA GLU A 954 16.47 -0.12 -21.23
C GLU A 954 15.85 -1.52 -21.15
N PHE A 955 16.60 -2.52 -20.66
CA PHE A 955 16.16 -3.91 -20.64
C PHE A 955 15.44 -4.27 -19.33
N ASP A 956 14.22 -4.79 -19.43
CA ASP A 956 13.65 -5.58 -18.33
C ASP A 956 14.38 -6.93 -18.18
N LEU A 957 14.25 -7.58 -17.01
CA LEU A 957 14.97 -8.82 -16.71
C LEU A 957 14.61 -9.96 -17.68
N VAL A 958 13.35 -10.11 -18.06
CA VAL A 958 12.91 -11.16 -18.99
C VAL A 958 13.33 -10.82 -20.41
N GLU A 959 13.19 -9.56 -20.83
CA GLU A 959 13.60 -9.10 -22.16
C GLU A 959 15.10 -9.27 -22.38
N GLY A 960 15.94 -8.88 -21.41
CA GLY A 960 17.38 -9.12 -21.47
C GLY A 960 17.76 -10.59 -21.37
N LEU A 961 16.99 -11.41 -20.62
CA LEU A 961 17.25 -12.86 -20.57
C LEU A 961 16.87 -13.51 -21.90
N THR A 962 15.86 -12.97 -22.58
CA THR A 962 15.43 -13.36 -23.93
C THR A 962 16.47 -12.92 -24.97
N ASP A 963 17.09 -11.74 -24.82
CA ASP A 963 18.23 -11.29 -25.65
C ASP A 963 19.44 -12.22 -25.48
N SER A 964 19.82 -12.54 -24.23
CA SER A 964 20.88 -13.53 -23.93
C SER A 964 20.57 -14.91 -24.52
N TYR A 965 19.35 -15.42 -24.30
CA TYR A 965 18.92 -16.72 -24.83
C TYR A 965 18.92 -16.76 -26.36
N ASN A 966 18.28 -15.80 -27.02
CA ASN A 966 18.10 -15.79 -28.48
C ASN A 966 19.39 -15.48 -29.24
N LEU A 967 20.35 -14.78 -28.64
CA LEU A 967 21.60 -14.39 -29.30
C LEU A 967 22.77 -15.34 -28.99
N ASP A 968 22.75 -16.05 -27.86
CA ASP A 968 23.76 -17.07 -27.50
C ASP A 968 23.20 -18.49 -27.31
N PHE A 969 22.52 -18.76 -26.18
CA PHE A 969 22.25 -20.15 -25.74
C PHE A 969 21.31 -20.94 -26.67
N GLY A 970 20.21 -20.32 -27.09
CA GLY A 970 19.20 -20.90 -27.98
C GLY A 970 19.72 -21.21 -29.38
N ARG A 971 20.83 -20.58 -29.79
CA ARG A 971 21.55 -20.88 -31.04
C ARG A 971 22.50 -22.09 -30.93
N GLY A 972 22.62 -22.67 -29.74
CA GLY A 972 23.61 -23.72 -29.46
C GLY A 972 25.03 -23.19 -29.25
N THR A 973 25.21 -21.88 -29.07
CA THR A 973 26.55 -21.26 -28.89
C THR A 973 26.92 -21.04 -27.42
N PHE A 974 26.40 -21.91 -26.54
CA PHE A 974 26.61 -21.87 -25.09
C PHE A 974 28.09 -22.03 -24.71
N ARG A 975 28.50 -21.43 -23.60
CA ARG A 975 29.94 -21.24 -23.28
C ARG A 975 30.60 -22.43 -22.62
N LYS A 976 29.83 -23.29 -21.97
CA LYS A 976 30.29 -24.47 -21.23
C LYS A 976 29.30 -25.60 -21.44
N GLU A 977 29.79 -26.84 -21.42
CA GLU A 977 28.91 -28.00 -21.32
C GLU A 977 28.18 -28.03 -19.97
N ALA A 978 27.00 -28.65 -19.96
CA ALA A 978 26.20 -28.77 -18.76
C ALA A 978 26.84 -29.73 -17.75
N ASP A 979 27.21 -29.23 -16.57
CA ASP A 979 27.53 -30.05 -15.40
C ASP A 979 26.29 -30.17 -14.51
N PHE A 980 25.77 -31.39 -14.39
CA PHE A 980 24.65 -31.77 -13.52
C PHE A 980 25.08 -32.58 -12.30
N THR A 981 26.38 -32.84 -12.09
CA THR A 981 26.84 -33.76 -11.03
C THR A 981 26.45 -33.30 -9.62
N THR A 982 26.44 -31.98 -9.36
CA THR A 982 25.95 -31.42 -8.10
C THR A 982 24.44 -31.60 -7.93
N ASP A 983 23.69 -31.60 -9.04
CA ASP A 983 22.25 -31.77 -9.07
C ASP A 983 21.91 -33.22 -8.78
N ASP A 984 22.62 -34.17 -9.39
CA ASP A 984 22.45 -35.60 -9.13
C ASP A 984 22.72 -35.93 -7.65
N MET A 985 23.71 -35.27 -7.01
CA MET A 985 23.94 -35.38 -5.56
C MET A 985 22.76 -34.85 -4.73
N ILE A 986 22.18 -33.71 -5.10
CA ILE A 986 21.06 -33.08 -4.38
C ILE A 986 19.77 -33.89 -4.56
N LEU A 987 19.44 -34.24 -5.80
CA LEU A 987 18.22 -34.97 -6.17
C LEU A 987 18.26 -36.42 -5.71
N GLY A 988 19.42 -37.07 -5.73
CA GLY A 988 19.60 -38.45 -5.26
C GLY A 988 19.29 -38.65 -3.76
N LYS A 989 19.35 -37.59 -2.94
CA LYS A 989 19.00 -37.63 -1.51
C LYS A 989 17.48 -37.72 -1.25
N LYS A 990 16.63 -37.53 -2.27
CA LYS A 990 15.17 -37.39 -2.14
C LYS A 990 14.33 -38.64 -2.46
N LEU A 991 14.95 -39.79 -2.76
CA LEU A 991 14.25 -41.04 -3.14
C LEU A 991 14.18 -42.11 -2.04
N ALA A 992 14.34 -41.73 -0.76
CA ALA A 992 14.34 -42.64 0.38
C ALA A 992 13.28 -42.29 1.45
N THR A 993 12.03 -42.05 1.04
CA THR A 993 10.84 -42.22 1.88
C THR A 993 9.57 -42.32 1.02
N VAL A 994 8.93 -43.49 1.05
CA VAL A 994 7.52 -43.75 0.70
C VAL A 994 6.86 -44.30 1.95
#